data_AF-A0A7C6DHA2-F1
#
_entry.id   AF-A0A7C6DHA2-F1
#
_cell.length_a   1.000
_cell.length_b   1.000
_cell.length_c   1.000
_cell.angle_alpha   90.00
_cell.angle_beta   90.00
_cell.angle_gamma   90.00
#
_symmetry.space_group_name_H-M   'P 1'
#
loop_
_entity.id
_entity.type
_entity.pdbx_description
1 polymer ?
#
loop_
_entity_poly.entity_id
_entity_poly.type
_entity_poly.pdbx_seq_one_letter_code
_entity_poly.pdbx_strand_id
1 'polypeptide(L)'
;MNPKTKQFVTFALTIILILASMFFAVVVKPPESAIVVAILFVLLMAVIAADLVLSTRLIKRFNNTKLVKRREILEETWDKAGIDIKAMEKRIKRYLNTCRLLHVLFVLLCMASIYCSVIFLDTDIFVLMIMIRILFLLSSFALWGLVSLFVFKNKQELPKYELSPKEYPILFQIAKEAAQLAGAGGNIRIFAGEHNICVFRHGRYDCIQIGEIIGNLLTKEEMKQVLVHEFAHVYNNHTRLMNKLGNTAYNFYLHEEEDMTCLPPMRTVAFLFNREYYYYSICTRQVQEAEADNIVKKVGDRQSFVNAIAKSAAFSLFCELPCPHLSIHVFESEKPIDNYGEVYLDIYLKYLEKNENLYRKILDNELPGFLRTHPIFRERKTFMEVEDFDFHTIETDEEYKKEQKKLLGILSKAFDELDNYSEIRHEYYVKRFGAIKNYEENANQEVHTLLETALYFEGVDNEKAKKILKTVLEKDDDNSNALFSLGRILLYEFDKRGIEYIYKAIRLNEKLAQPGLQLTGRFCEMTGLEEELEEHRSKFLELGQEAMDKMEVMSGISGKDTLLPHDLDKDTLDKVVQFITDTADGKLGSLLLFKKVAGELQSHVFVLVFPPNIKKKDLDDICIKVHNYLDLRIEHFILLRMFQTDNVRWIYRKVKNCEVWSRKKKKVTKNIVKILTCFWVFGIV
;
A
#
# COMPACT_ATOMS: atom_id res chain seq x y z
N MET A 1 -15.25 10.69 15.09
CA MET A 1 -16.69 10.81 15.42
C MET A 1 -17.38 9.53 14.97
N ASN A 2 -18.19 8.89 15.82
CA ASN A 2 -18.81 7.59 15.53
C ASN A 2 -19.81 7.67 14.34
N PRO A 3 -19.88 6.67 13.44
CA PRO A 3 -20.81 6.59 12.31
C PRO A 3 -22.27 6.97 12.64
N LYS A 4 -22.76 6.60 13.82
CA LYS A 4 -24.14 6.89 14.25
C LYS A 4 -24.41 8.39 14.45
N THR A 5 -23.42 9.12 14.94
CA THR A 5 -23.52 10.58 15.14
C THR A 5 -23.50 11.33 13.81
N LYS A 6 -22.78 10.79 12.80
CA LYS A 6 -22.82 11.33 11.42
C LYS A 6 -24.23 11.21 10.83
N GLN A 7 -24.88 10.05 10.98
CA GLN A 7 -26.24 9.81 10.47
C GLN A 7 -27.29 10.74 11.10
N PHE A 8 -27.21 11.01 12.41
CA PHE A 8 -28.17 11.87 13.09
C PHE A 8 -28.08 13.34 12.65
N VAL A 9 -26.88 13.90 12.54
CA VAL A 9 -26.68 15.29 12.06
C VAL A 9 -27.15 15.45 10.61
N THR A 10 -27.01 14.39 9.80
CA THR A 10 -27.49 14.33 8.41
C THR A 10 -29.00 14.40 8.33
N PHE A 11 -29.69 13.65 9.18
CA PHE A 11 -31.14 13.65 9.25
C PHE A 11 -31.66 15.04 9.65
N ALA A 12 -31.01 15.68 10.63
CA ALA A 12 -31.39 17.01 11.10
C ALA A 12 -31.17 18.11 10.04
N LEU A 13 -30.00 18.14 9.36
CA LEU A 13 -29.72 19.14 8.32
C LEU A 13 -30.61 18.98 7.08
N THR A 14 -30.89 17.74 6.68
CA THR A 14 -31.82 17.45 5.57
C THR A 14 -33.23 17.93 5.92
N ILE A 15 -33.70 17.71 7.15
CA ILE A 15 -34.99 18.23 7.62
C ILE A 15 -35.00 19.76 7.62
N ILE A 16 -33.94 20.42 8.10
CA ILE A 16 -33.85 21.89 8.13
C ILE A 16 -33.87 22.47 6.70
N LEU A 17 -33.15 21.86 5.75
CA LEU A 17 -33.15 22.27 4.34
C LEU A 17 -34.53 22.06 3.69
N ILE A 18 -35.20 20.93 3.98
CA ILE A 18 -36.57 20.67 3.54
C ILE A 18 -37.51 21.74 4.10
N LEU A 19 -37.47 22.01 5.41
CA LEU A 19 -38.34 22.99 6.07
C LEU A 19 -38.08 24.42 5.57
N ALA A 20 -36.81 24.82 5.39
CA ALA A 20 -36.45 26.13 4.85
C ALA A 20 -36.89 26.29 3.39
N SER A 21 -36.78 25.23 2.59
CA SER A 21 -37.24 25.24 1.20
C SER A 21 -38.76 25.29 1.07
N MET A 22 -39.49 24.57 1.94
CA MET A 22 -40.95 24.63 2.02
C MET A 22 -41.46 26.02 2.44
N PHE A 23 -40.78 26.69 3.37
CA PHE A 23 -41.11 28.06 3.78
C PHE A 23 -40.93 29.08 2.64
N PHE A 24 -39.88 28.93 1.82
CA PHE A 24 -39.60 29.84 0.71
C PHE A 24 -40.54 29.65 -0.50
N ALA A 25 -40.97 28.42 -0.79
CA ALA A 25 -41.88 28.13 -1.91
C ALA A 25 -43.30 28.69 -1.72
N VAL A 26 -43.71 28.95 -0.48
CA VAL A 26 -44.99 29.61 -0.16
C VAL A 26 -44.99 31.09 -0.57
N VAL A 27 -43.81 31.72 -0.73
CA VAL A 27 -43.68 33.18 -0.88
C VAL A 27 -43.51 33.65 -2.33
N VAL A 28 -43.12 32.77 -3.28
CA VAL A 28 -42.78 33.17 -4.66
C VAL A 28 -43.55 32.34 -5.69
N LYS A 29 -44.46 32.96 -6.45
CA LYS A 29 -45.13 32.34 -7.61
C LYS A 29 -44.64 32.94 -8.94
N PRO A 30 -43.93 32.20 -9.80
CA PRO A 30 -43.63 32.64 -11.16
C PRO A 30 -44.40 31.86 -12.24
N PRO A 31 -44.95 32.51 -13.28
CA PRO A 31 -45.34 31.86 -14.52
C PRO A 31 -44.12 31.74 -15.48
N GLU A 32 -44.13 30.71 -16.36
CA GLU A 32 -43.09 30.36 -17.36
C GLU A 32 -41.85 29.55 -16.92
N SER A 33 -42.04 28.53 -16.09
CA SER A 33 -40.93 27.93 -15.34
C SER A 33 -40.73 26.41 -15.52
N ALA A 34 -41.68 25.66 -16.10
CA ALA A 34 -41.51 24.23 -16.40
C ALA A 34 -40.42 23.96 -17.45
N ILE A 35 -40.30 24.84 -18.45
CA ILE A 35 -39.24 24.78 -19.48
C ILE A 35 -37.87 24.97 -18.81
N VAL A 36 -37.75 25.89 -17.84
CA VAL A 36 -36.51 26.14 -17.10
C VAL A 36 -36.09 24.92 -16.27
N VAL A 37 -37.02 24.27 -15.57
CA VAL A 37 -36.74 23.04 -14.81
C VAL A 37 -36.30 21.90 -15.73
N ALA A 38 -36.98 21.73 -16.87
CA ALA A 38 -36.61 20.74 -17.87
C ALA A 38 -35.20 21.01 -18.46
N ILE A 39 -34.88 22.27 -18.79
CA ILE A 39 -33.56 22.68 -19.25
C ILE A 39 -32.49 22.39 -18.19
N LEU A 40 -32.72 22.77 -16.93
CA LEU A 40 -31.76 22.53 -15.83
C LEU A 40 -31.54 21.03 -15.57
N PHE A 41 -32.60 20.22 -15.62
CA PHE A 41 -32.49 18.77 -15.50
C PHE A 41 -31.67 18.16 -16.65
N VAL A 42 -31.96 18.54 -17.90
CA VAL A 42 -31.22 18.07 -19.08
C VAL A 42 -29.75 18.49 -19.02
N LEU A 43 -29.46 19.74 -18.62
CA LEU A 43 -28.10 20.23 -18.45
C LEU A 43 -27.34 19.47 -17.35
N LEU A 44 -27.97 19.25 -16.18
CA LEU A 44 -27.36 18.48 -15.08
C LEU A 44 -27.04 17.04 -15.52
N MET A 45 -27.99 16.38 -16.18
CA MET A 45 -27.80 15.02 -16.69
C MET A 45 -26.74 14.96 -17.79
N ALA A 46 -26.69 15.94 -18.68
CA ALA A 46 -25.65 16.03 -19.72
C ALA A 46 -24.25 16.22 -19.11
N VAL A 47 -24.12 17.07 -18.09
CA VAL A 47 -22.86 17.31 -17.38
C VAL A 47 -22.39 16.07 -16.62
N ILE A 48 -23.30 15.38 -15.92
CA ILE A 48 -23.03 14.09 -15.25
C ILE A 48 -22.58 13.03 -16.25
N ALA A 49 -23.30 12.88 -17.37
CA ALA A 49 -22.98 11.90 -18.40
C ALA A 49 -21.63 12.22 -19.08
N ALA A 50 -21.37 13.49 -19.40
CA ALA A 50 -20.11 13.93 -19.98
C ALA A 50 -18.93 13.67 -19.05
N ASP A 51 -19.05 13.99 -17.75
CA ASP A 51 -18.01 13.72 -16.74
C ASP A 51 -17.77 12.21 -16.59
N LEU A 52 -18.82 11.39 -16.55
CA LEU A 52 -18.68 9.94 -16.44
C LEU A 52 -17.98 9.34 -17.67
N VAL A 53 -18.35 9.77 -18.88
CA VAL A 53 -17.72 9.31 -20.12
C VAL A 53 -16.27 9.77 -20.20
N LEU A 54 -15.99 11.03 -19.87
CA LEU A 54 -14.65 11.61 -19.94
C LEU A 54 -13.72 11.00 -18.91
N SER A 55 -14.14 10.92 -17.64
CA SER A 55 -13.37 10.29 -16.56
C SER A 55 -13.07 8.83 -16.88
N THR A 56 -14.06 8.06 -17.33
CA THR A 56 -13.85 6.65 -17.72
C THR A 56 -12.83 6.53 -18.86
N ARG A 57 -12.90 7.41 -19.86
CA ARG A 57 -11.92 7.42 -20.96
C ARG A 57 -10.51 7.82 -20.47
N LEU A 58 -10.39 8.80 -19.60
CA LEU A 58 -9.10 9.25 -19.07
C LEU A 58 -8.46 8.20 -18.16
N ILE A 59 -9.22 7.62 -17.23
CA ILE A 59 -8.78 6.53 -16.36
C ILE A 59 -8.35 5.34 -17.21
N LYS A 60 -9.16 4.92 -18.18
CA LYS A 60 -8.80 3.84 -19.10
C LYS A 60 -7.52 4.16 -19.88
N ARG A 61 -7.38 5.40 -20.39
CA ARG A 61 -6.17 5.81 -21.10
C ARG A 61 -4.93 5.76 -20.20
N PHE A 62 -5.05 6.21 -18.96
CA PHE A 62 -3.98 6.19 -17.98
C PHE A 62 -3.59 4.76 -17.60
N ASN A 63 -4.57 3.92 -17.26
CA ASN A 63 -4.36 2.51 -16.94
C ASN A 63 -3.70 1.77 -18.12
N ASN A 64 -4.11 2.06 -19.35
CA ASN A 64 -3.56 1.45 -20.57
C ASN A 64 -2.27 2.13 -21.06
N THR A 65 -1.72 3.10 -20.33
CA THR A 65 -0.42 3.70 -20.69
C THR A 65 0.68 2.71 -20.35
N LYS A 66 1.45 2.28 -21.37
CA LYS A 66 2.57 1.36 -21.23
C LYS A 66 3.61 1.86 -20.23
N LEU A 67 4.31 0.95 -19.55
CA LEU A 67 5.35 1.26 -18.56
C LEU A 67 6.43 2.18 -19.13
N VAL A 68 6.92 1.93 -20.35
CA VAL A 68 7.91 2.79 -21.04
C VAL A 68 7.43 4.24 -21.09
N LYS A 69 6.16 4.46 -21.48
CA LYS A 69 5.62 5.82 -21.59
C LYS A 69 5.40 6.46 -20.22
N ARG A 70 5.04 5.67 -19.20
CA ARG A 70 4.96 6.17 -17.82
C ARG A 70 6.33 6.64 -17.32
N ARG A 71 7.39 5.90 -17.64
CA ARG A 71 8.78 6.25 -17.32
C ARG A 71 9.20 7.55 -18.00
N GLU A 72 8.99 7.70 -19.30
CA GLU A 72 9.29 8.96 -20.01
C GLU A 72 8.60 10.18 -19.37
N ILE A 73 7.33 10.02 -18.94
CA ILE A 73 6.59 11.09 -18.27
C ILE A 73 7.21 11.41 -16.90
N LEU A 74 7.65 10.41 -16.15
CA LEU A 74 8.32 10.60 -14.86
C LEU A 74 9.66 11.32 -15.03
N GLU A 75 10.49 10.88 -15.97
CA GLU A 75 11.78 11.51 -16.29
C GLU A 75 11.60 12.97 -16.70
N GLU A 76 10.71 13.26 -17.64
CA GLU A 76 10.39 14.64 -18.05
C GLU A 76 9.88 15.49 -16.88
N THR A 77 9.17 14.88 -15.93
CA THR A 77 8.65 15.58 -14.76
C THR A 77 9.70 15.81 -13.69
N TRP A 78 10.65 14.89 -13.50
CA TRP A 78 11.82 15.08 -12.64
C TRP A 78 12.68 16.25 -13.14
N ASP A 79 12.99 16.29 -14.43
CA ASP A 79 13.77 17.39 -15.02
C ASP A 79 13.10 18.74 -14.78
N LYS A 80 11.76 18.79 -14.97
CA LYS A 80 10.98 20.01 -14.70
C LYS A 80 10.96 20.38 -13.22
N ALA A 81 10.87 19.41 -12.32
CA ALA A 81 10.89 19.64 -10.88
C ALA A 81 12.22 20.24 -10.42
N GLY A 82 13.34 19.75 -10.96
CA GLY A 82 14.68 20.26 -10.69
C GLY A 82 14.90 21.69 -11.22
N ILE A 83 14.25 22.07 -12.32
CA ILE A 83 14.36 23.42 -12.91
C ILE A 83 13.42 24.43 -12.24
N ASP A 84 12.14 24.12 -12.11
CA ASP A 84 11.12 25.04 -11.60
C ASP A 84 9.99 24.33 -10.86
N ILE A 85 10.24 24.00 -9.59
CA ILE A 85 9.23 23.48 -8.67
C ILE A 85 8.01 24.41 -8.55
N LYS A 86 8.17 25.73 -8.65
CA LYS A 86 7.07 26.70 -8.52
C LYS A 86 6.10 26.61 -9.70
N ALA A 87 6.58 26.30 -10.91
CA ALA A 87 5.71 26.03 -12.05
C ALA A 87 4.83 24.81 -11.80
N MET A 88 5.38 23.74 -11.23
CA MET A 88 4.62 22.55 -10.84
C MET A 88 3.60 22.87 -9.74
N GLU A 89 4.00 23.62 -8.71
CA GLU A 89 3.07 24.08 -7.67
C GLU A 89 1.91 24.90 -8.26
N LYS A 90 2.21 25.80 -9.20
CA LYS A 90 1.19 26.62 -9.86
C LYS A 90 0.25 25.75 -10.68
N ARG A 91 0.76 24.72 -11.34
CA ARG A 91 -0.04 23.73 -12.10
C ARG A 91 -0.98 22.95 -11.18
N ILE A 92 -0.49 22.38 -10.09
CA ILE A 92 -1.36 21.63 -9.15
C ILE A 92 -2.37 22.54 -8.44
N LYS A 93 -1.96 23.77 -8.06
CA LYS A 93 -2.87 24.78 -7.51
C LYS A 93 -3.97 25.18 -8.51
N ARG A 94 -3.65 25.24 -9.82
CA ARG A 94 -4.67 25.45 -10.87
C ARG A 94 -5.68 24.31 -10.90
N TYR A 95 -5.24 23.05 -10.95
CA TYR A 95 -6.17 21.91 -10.90
C TYR A 95 -7.03 21.91 -9.64
N LEU A 96 -6.43 22.17 -8.48
CA LEU A 96 -7.16 22.28 -7.22
C LEU A 96 -8.20 23.41 -7.23
N ASN A 97 -7.85 24.58 -7.78
CA ASN A 97 -8.78 25.69 -7.89
C ASN A 97 -9.88 25.41 -8.93
N THR A 98 -9.58 24.70 -10.02
CA THR A 98 -10.59 24.21 -10.96
C THR A 98 -11.54 23.22 -10.30
N CYS A 99 -11.02 22.26 -9.51
CA CYS A 99 -11.86 21.38 -8.69
C CYS A 99 -12.80 22.22 -7.81
N ARG A 100 -12.26 23.19 -7.07
CA ARG A 100 -13.07 24.06 -6.19
C ARG A 100 -14.10 24.90 -6.95
N LEU A 101 -13.74 25.46 -8.10
CA LEU A 101 -14.65 26.28 -8.90
C LEU A 101 -15.81 25.44 -9.43
N LEU A 102 -15.51 24.30 -10.06
CA LEU A 102 -16.53 23.37 -10.52
C LEU A 102 -17.40 22.91 -9.35
N HIS A 103 -16.79 22.69 -8.20
CA HIS A 103 -17.49 22.33 -6.97
C HIS A 103 -18.51 23.39 -6.54
N VAL A 104 -18.12 24.67 -6.52
CA VAL A 104 -19.04 25.78 -6.22
C VAL A 104 -20.16 25.86 -7.26
N LEU A 105 -19.83 25.77 -8.55
CA LEU A 105 -20.83 25.82 -9.62
C LEU A 105 -21.83 24.67 -9.51
N PHE A 106 -21.36 23.49 -9.14
CA PHE A 106 -22.21 22.32 -8.94
C PHE A 106 -23.10 22.45 -7.70
N VAL A 107 -22.60 22.98 -6.58
CA VAL A 107 -23.44 23.33 -5.42
C VAL A 107 -24.55 24.29 -5.81
N LEU A 108 -24.22 25.35 -6.55
CA LEU A 108 -25.19 26.33 -7.01
C LEU A 108 -26.24 25.70 -7.93
N LEU A 109 -25.83 24.79 -8.82
CA LEU A 109 -26.73 24.04 -9.69
C LEU A 109 -27.66 23.12 -8.87
N CYS A 110 -27.14 22.42 -7.87
CA CYS A 110 -27.94 21.60 -6.96
C CYS A 110 -28.93 22.44 -6.16
N MET A 111 -28.52 23.58 -5.61
CA MET A 111 -29.40 24.49 -4.87
C MET A 111 -30.49 25.08 -5.76
N ALA A 112 -30.14 25.51 -6.99
CA ALA A 112 -31.12 25.98 -7.98
C ALA A 112 -32.11 24.86 -8.35
N SER A 113 -31.61 23.62 -8.49
CA SER A 113 -32.43 22.46 -8.80
C SER A 113 -33.40 22.09 -7.67
N ILE A 114 -32.98 22.21 -6.40
CA ILE A 114 -33.82 21.99 -5.22
C ILE A 114 -34.87 23.11 -5.12
N TYR A 115 -34.48 24.37 -5.29
CA TYR A 115 -35.39 25.51 -5.32
C TYR A 115 -36.48 25.33 -6.39
N CYS A 116 -36.06 25.00 -7.62
CA CYS A 116 -36.94 24.64 -8.73
C CYS A 116 -37.70 23.32 -8.55
N SER A 117 -37.37 22.49 -7.57
CA SER A 117 -38.12 21.26 -7.26
C SER A 117 -39.25 21.53 -6.29
N VAL A 118 -38.99 22.41 -5.31
CA VAL A 118 -39.92 22.69 -4.20
C VAL A 118 -41.04 23.64 -4.62
N ILE A 119 -40.77 24.59 -5.54
CA ILE A 119 -41.80 25.47 -6.12
C ILE A 119 -42.87 24.69 -6.92
N PHE A 120 -42.58 23.46 -7.35
CA PHE A 120 -43.40 22.68 -8.29
C PHE A 120 -43.93 21.37 -7.70
N LEU A 121 -43.96 21.24 -6.37
CA LEU A 121 -44.48 20.04 -5.71
C LEU A 121 -45.98 19.80 -5.99
N ASP A 122 -46.73 20.86 -6.32
CA ASP A 122 -48.17 20.84 -6.64
C ASP A 122 -48.48 20.82 -8.14
N THR A 123 -47.54 20.39 -9.01
CA THR A 123 -47.84 20.26 -10.45
C THR A 123 -48.62 18.99 -10.76
N ASP A 124 -49.70 19.10 -11.54
CA ASP A 124 -50.50 17.94 -12.00
C ASP A 124 -49.80 17.10 -13.10
N ILE A 125 -48.59 17.49 -13.53
CA ILE A 125 -47.84 16.80 -14.58
C ILE A 125 -46.97 15.69 -13.95
N PHE A 126 -47.46 14.45 -14.03
CA PHE A 126 -46.80 13.26 -13.47
C PHE A 126 -45.31 13.11 -13.82
N VAL A 127 -44.93 13.38 -15.08
CA VAL A 127 -43.52 13.29 -15.53
C VAL A 127 -42.66 14.36 -14.86
N LEU A 128 -43.18 15.58 -14.72
CA LEU A 128 -42.48 16.68 -14.08
C LEU A 128 -42.27 16.41 -12.58
N MET A 129 -43.27 15.84 -11.90
CA MET A 129 -43.14 15.40 -10.51
C MET A 129 -42.04 14.34 -10.31
N ILE A 130 -41.93 13.36 -11.21
CA ILE A 130 -40.87 12.34 -11.15
C ILE A 130 -39.50 12.99 -11.37
N MET A 131 -39.37 13.87 -12.36
CA MET A 131 -38.13 14.58 -12.65
C MET A 131 -37.67 15.43 -11.45
N ILE A 132 -38.60 16.17 -10.83
CA ILE A 132 -38.39 16.96 -9.61
C ILE A 132 -37.86 16.09 -8.46
N ARG A 133 -38.46 14.92 -8.22
CA ARG A 133 -38.02 14.00 -7.15
C ARG A 133 -36.65 13.39 -7.42
N ILE A 134 -36.36 13.02 -8.67
CA ILE A 134 -35.02 12.53 -9.08
C ILE A 134 -33.98 13.64 -8.91
N LEU A 135 -34.30 14.85 -9.34
CA LEU A 135 -33.43 16.02 -9.24
C LEU A 135 -33.11 16.35 -7.76
N PHE A 136 -34.13 16.34 -6.90
CA PHE A 136 -33.95 16.53 -5.45
C PHE A 136 -33.08 15.43 -4.82
N LEU A 137 -33.32 14.17 -5.16
CA LEU A 137 -32.53 13.03 -4.67
C LEU A 137 -31.07 13.14 -5.12
N LEU A 138 -30.83 13.35 -6.42
CA LEU A 138 -29.48 13.49 -6.98
C LEU A 138 -28.74 14.65 -6.33
N SER A 139 -29.39 15.81 -6.20
CA SER A 139 -28.80 16.98 -5.57
C SER A 139 -28.52 16.78 -4.08
N SER A 140 -29.38 16.07 -3.36
CA SER A 140 -29.17 15.74 -1.93
C SER A 140 -28.01 14.76 -1.73
N PHE A 141 -27.91 13.72 -2.57
CA PHE A 141 -26.78 12.79 -2.57
C PHE A 141 -25.48 13.48 -2.94
N ALA A 142 -25.52 14.38 -3.91
CA ALA A 142 -24.35 15.14 -4.31
C ALA A 142 -23.90 16.08 -3.19
N LEU A 143 -24.83 16.77 -2.53
CA LEU A 143 -24.57 17.63 -1.36
C LEU A 143 -23.95 16.84 -0.18
N TRP A 144 -24.36 15.59 0.03
CA TRP A 144 -23.79 14.69 1.04
C TRP A 144 -22.31 14.35 0.78
N GLY A 145 -21.95 14.07 -0.47
CA GLY A 145 -20.55 13.95 -0.89
C GLY A 145 -19.73 15.20 -0.55
N LEU A 146 -20.34 16.38 -0.56
CA LEU A 146 -19.65 17.63 -0.21
C LEU A 146 -19.53 17.83 1.30
N VAL A 147 -20.59 17.58 2.06
CA VAL A 147 -20.54 17.64 3.53
C VAL A 147 -19.48 16.69 4.05
N SER A 148 -19.35 15.51 3.45
CA SER A 148 -18.31 14.55 3.84
C SER A 148 -16.89 15.05 3.55
N LEU A 149 -16.64 15.63 2.37
CA LEU A 149 -15.34 16.22 2.01
C LEU A 149 -14.89 17.39 2.91
N PHE A 150 -15.83 18.22 3.39
CA PHE A 150 -15.50 19.45 4.13
C PHE A 150 -15.68 19.37 5.65
N VAL A 151 -16.68 18.62 6.13
CA VAL A 151 -17.00 18.49 7.56
C VAL A 151 -16.25 17.32 8.19
N PHE A 152 -16.10 16.21 7.46
CA PHE A 152 -15.40 15.03 7.96
C PHE A 152 -13.95 15.04 7.51
N LYS A 153 -13.17 15.97 8.06
CA LYS A 153 -11.71 15.83 8.02
C LYS A 153 -11.33 14.60 8.84
N ASN A 154 -10.68 13.64 8.21
CA ASN A 154 -9.93 12.64 8.97
C ASN A 154 -8.87 13.40 9.76
N LYS A 155 -9.05 13.45 11.07
CA LYS A 155 -7.98 13.85 11.96
C LYS A 155 -7.10 12.62 12.07
N GLN A 156 -5.88 12.72 11.57
CA GLN A 156 -4.85 11.74 11.90
C GLN A 156 -4.79 11.67 13.42
N GLU A 157 -5.01 10.47 13.96
CA GLU A 157 -4.86 10.25 15.39
C GLU A 157 -3.39 10.44 15.76
N LEU A 158 -3.14 10.99 16.94
CA LEU A 158 -1.78 11.12 17.42
C LEU A 158 -1.23 9.73 17.76
N PRO A 159 0.08 9.50 17.63
CA PRO A 159 0.70 8.24 18.04
C PRO A 159 0.38 7.91 19.51
N LYS A 160 0.31 6.61 19.83
CA LYS A 160 -0.14 6.10 21.13
C LYS A 160 0.80 6.47 22.28
N TYR A 161 2.12 6.37 22.08
CA TYR A 161 3.12 6.45 23.14
C TYR A 161 3.73 7.85 23.25
N GLU A 162 2.98 8.81 23.80
CA GLU A 162 3.50 10.15 24.08
C GLU A 162 4.50 10.16 25.24
N LEU A 163 5.63 10.85 25.06
CA LEU A 163 6.68 11.00 26.05
C LEU A 163 6.47 12.25 26.91
N SER A 164 6.72 12.13 28.21
CA SER A 164 6.59 13.26 29.13
C SER A 164 7.91 14.05 29.25
N PRO A 165 7.88 15.40 29.27
CA PRO A 165 9.09 16.21 29.49
C PRO A 165 9.77 15.97 30.84
N LYS A 166 9.04 15.41 31.81
CA LYS A 166 9.58 15.08 33.14
C LYS A 166 10.43 13.80 33.09
N GLU A 167 10.05 12.83 32.26
CA GLU A 167 10.74 11.55 32.16
C GLU A 167 11.85 11.56 31.10
N TYR A 168 11.73 12.44 30.10
CA TYR A 168 12.64 12.62 28.97
C TYR A 168 13.17 14.07 28.81
N PRO A 169 13.67 14.73 29.88
CA PRO A 169 14.09 16.13 29.82
C PRO A 169 15.16 16.42 28.75
N ILE A 170 16.12 15.52 28.54
CA ILE A 170 17.22 15.70 27.58
C ILE A 170 16.70 15.60 26.16
N LEU A 171 15.87 14.60 25.85
CA LEU A 171 15.28 14.47 24.52
C LEU A 171 14.44 15.70 24.13
N PHE A 172 13.68 16.25 25.08
CA PHE A 172 12.95 17.51 24.88
C PHE A 172 13.87 18.72 24.72
N GLN A 173 15.04 18.73 25.38
CA GLN A 173 16.05 19.76 25.17
C GLN A 173 16.64 19.67 23.76
N ILE A 174 17.06 18.48 23.33
CA ILE A 174 17.58 18.22 21.97
C ILE A 174 16.59 18.71 20.92
N ALA A 175 15.32 18.34 21.07
CA ALA A 175 14.26 18.76 20.16
C ALA A 175 14.08 20.29 20.09
N LYS A 176 14.18 20.99 21.22
CA LYS A 176 14.09 22.46 21.26
C LYS A 176 15.28 23.11 20.58
N GLU A 177 16.49 22.61 20.82
CA GLU A 177 17.71 23.11 20.19
C GLU A 177 17.67 22.90 18.68
N ALA A 178 17.29 21.70 18.22
CA ALA A 178 17.13 21.39 16.81
C ALA A 178 16.06 22.27 16.14
N ALA A 179 14.91 22.48 16.80
CA ALA A 179 13.87 23.38 16.31
C ALA A 179 14.40 24.81 16.15
N GLN A 180 15.11 25.34 17.14
CA GLN A 180 15.68 26.69 17.07
C GLN A 180 16.67 26.83 15.91
N LEU A 181 17.55 25.85 15.71
CA LEU A 181 18.51 25.84 14.60
C LEU A 181 17.81 25.81 13.23
N ALA A 182 16.75 25.01 13.09
CA ALA A 182 15.96 24.94 11.86
C ALA A 182 15.03 26.15 11.64
N GLY A 183 15.00 27.12 12.56
CA GLY A 183 14.08 28.27 12.50
C GLY A 183 12.62 27.92 12.81
N ALA A 184 12.40 26.79 13.49
CA ALA A 184 11.12 26.34 14.01
C ALA A 184 10.83 26.92 15.40
N GLY A 185 9.56 26.91 15.82
CA GLY A 185 9.14 27.57 17.07
C GLY A 185 7.78 27.16 17.59
N GLY A 186 7.29 25.96 17.25
CA GLY A 186 6.01 25.46 17.76
C GLY A 186 6.14 24.72 19.09
N ASN A 187 4.98 24.34 19.65
CA ASN A 187 4.92 23.58 20.88
C ASN A 187 5.30 22.11 20.60
N ILE A 188 6.41 21.64 21.15
CA ILE A 188 6.93 20.31 20.86
C ILE A 188 6.19 19.22 21.66
N ARG A 189 5.82 18.14 20.98
CA ARG A 189 5.37 16.88 21.59
C ARG A 189 6.17 15.74 20.98
N ILE A 190 6.65 14.81 21.80
CA ILE A 190 7.49 13.70 21.35
C ILE A 190 6.73 12.40 21.61
N PHE A 191 6.77 11.49 20.65
CA PHE A 191 6.13 10.19 20.69
C PHE A 191 7.17 9.12 20.37
N ALA A 192 7.10 7.99 21.08
CA ALA A 192 7.79 6.77 20.66
C ALA A 192 6.98 6.05 19.58
N GLY A 193 7.67 5.47 18.60
CA GLY A 193 7.09 4.55 17.63
C GLY A 193 7.78 4.60 16.26
N GLU A 194 7.46 3.60 15.42
CA GLU A 194 8.04 3.32 14.09
C GLU A 194 9.58 3.25 14.01
N HIS A 195 10.14 2.55 13.03
CA HIS A 195 11.58 2.33 12.92
C HIS A 195 12.40 3.55 12.42
N ASN A 196 11.86 4.77 12.50
CA ASN A 196 12.47 5.98 11.94
C ASN A 196 12.28 7.20 12.86
N ILE A 197 12.91 8.33 12.53
CA ILE A 197 12.66 9.63 13.14
C ILE A 197 11.94 10.50 12.12
N CYS A 198 10.85 11.15 12.53
CA CYS A 198 10.18 12.14 11.68
C CYS A 198 9.56 13.28 12.49
N VAL A 199 9.36 14.43 11.82
CA VAL A 199 8.64 15.56 12.41
C VAL A 199 7.43 15.91 11.53
N PHE A 200 6.27 16.06 12.16
CA PHE A 200 5.03 16.47 11.50
C PHE A 200 4.24 17.46 12.35
N ARG A 201 3.33 18.21 11.72
CA ARG A 201 2.55 19.24 12.41
C ARG A 201 1.13 18.77 12.70
N HIS A 202 0.74 18.80 13.98
CA HIS A 202 -0.63 18.52 14.42
C HIS A 202 -1.22 19.72 15.17
N GLY A 203 -2.07 20.49 14.48
CA GLY A 203 -2.66 21.71 15.03
C GLY A 203 -1.60 22.76 15.35
N ARG A 204 -1.43 23.07 16.65
CA ARG A 204 -0.44 24.02 17.17
C ARG A 204 0.88 23.37 17.61
N TYR A 205 0.97 22.05 17.50
CA TYR A 205 2.10 21.27 17.98
C TYR A 205 2.97 20.80 16.82
N ASP A 206 4.27 20.85 17.02
CA ASP A 206 5.23 20.10 16.21
C ASP A 206 5.45 18.77 16.92
N CYS A 207 5.04 17.71 16.26
CA CYS A 207 5.05 16.35 16.78
C CYS A 207 6.26 15.63 16.22
N ILE A 208 7.06 15.06 17.10
CA ILE A 208 8.24 14.26 16.75
C ILE A 208 7.91 12.81 17.04
N GLN A 209 8.17 11.93 16.09
CA GLN A 209 8.10 10.49 16.30
C GLN A 209 9.52 9.93 16.24
N ILE A 210 9.88 9.12 17.23
CA ILE A 210 11.22 8.56 17.39
C ILE A 210 11.11 7.04 17.56
N GLY A 211 11.74 6.32 16.65
CA GLY A 211 11.89 4.89 16.77
C GLY A 211 12.78 4.49 17.93
N GLU A 212 12.35 3.47 18.67
CA GLU A 212 12.99 3.05 19.91
C GLU A 212 14.41 2.54 19.66
N ILE A 213 14.62 1.79 18.58
CA ILE A 213 15.96 1.29 18.21
C ILE A 213 16.85 2.42 17.70
N ILE A 214 16.42 3.19 16.70
CA ILE A 214 17.21 4.33 16.17
C ILE A 214 17.55 5.32 17.29
N GLY A 215 16.59 5.63 18.17
CA GLY A 215 16.81 6.51 19.32
C GLY A 215 17.89 6.01 20.30
N ASN A 216 18.20 4.71 20.30
CA ASN A 216 19.29 4.10 21.07
C ASN A 216 20.61 4.01 20.30
N LEU A 217 20.61 4.22 18.98
CA LEU A 217 21.82 4.21 18.15
C LEU A 217 22.47 5.59 18.06
N LEU A 218 21.66 6.65 18.16
CA LEU A 218 22.12 8.02 17.98
C LEU A 218 22.61 8.62 19.29
N THR A 219 23.77 9.26 19.25
CA THR A 219 24.19 10.20 20.29
C THR A 219 23.28 11.43 20.31
N LYS A 220 23.38 12.21 21.38
CA LYS A 220 22.70 13.49 21.56
C LYS A 220 22.93 14.42 20.36
N GLU A 221 24.17 14.50 19.89
CA GLU A 221 24.54 15.36 18.77
C GLU A 221 23.95 14.84 17.47
N GLU A 222 24.06 13.53 17.18
CA GLU A 222 23.47 12.90 16.01
C GLU A 222 21.94 13.05 15.95
N MET A 223 21.24 12.78 17.07
CA MET A 223 19.80 12.98 17.21
C MET A 223 19.42 14.44 16.91
N LYS A 224 20.18 15.40 17.43
CA LYS A 224 19.95 16.83 17.16
C LYS A 224 20.03 17.11 15.66
N GLN A 225 21.06 16.61 14.97
CA GLN A 225 21.23 16.88 13.54
C GLN A 225 20.15 16.24 12.67
N VAL A 226 19.71 15.03 13.00
CA VAL A 226 18.55 14.40 12.34
C VAL A 226 17.30 15.26 12.57
N LEU A 227 17.06 15.74 13.78
CA LEU A 227 15.91 16.61 14.04
C LEU A 227 16.00 17.96 13.32
N VAL A 228 17.20 18.54 13.13
CA VAL A 228 17.36 19.76 12.31
C VAL A 228 16.89 19.51 10.88
N HIS A 229 17.25 18.37 10.28
CA HIS A 229 16.77 17.94 8.97
C HIS A 229 15.24 17.78 8.94
N GLU A 230 14.68 17.04 9.90
CA GLU A 230 13.23 16.80 9.96
C GLU A 230 12.42 18.08 10.22
N PHE A 231 12.91 19.00 11.05
CA PHE A 231 12.28 20.31 11.24
C PHE A 231 12.35 21.16 9.97
N ALA A 232 13.46 21.10 9.23
CA ALA A 232 13.58 21.80 7.96
C ALA A 232 12.49 21.35 6.98
N HIS A 233 12.14 20.05 6.93
CA HIS A 233 11.01 19.58 6.15
C HIS A 233 9.70 20.29 6.55
N VAL A 234 9.37 20.36 7.84
CA VAL A 234 8.08 20.95 8.27
C VAL A 234 7.98 22.44 7.97
N TYR A 235 9.09 23.17 8.09
CA TYR A 235 9.13 24.62 7.99
C TYR A 235 9.47 25.14 6.58
N ASN A 236 9.90 24.26 5.68
CA ASN A 236 9.99 24.56 4.25
C ASN A 236 8.57 24.66 3.64
N ASN A 237 8.35 25.70 2.82
CA ASN A 237 7.02 26.00 2.23
C ASN A 237 6.45 24.85 1.37
N HIS A 238 7.32 24.03 0.79
CA HIS A 238 6.97 22.93 -0.11
C HIS A 238 6.26 21.79 0.62
N THR A 239 6.75 21.37 1.78
CA THR A 239 6.16 20.28 2.58
C THR A 239 4.79 20.67 3.14
N ARG A 240 4.61 21.93 3.55
CA ARG A 240 3.30 22.44 3.98
C ARG A 240 2.27 22.39 2.85
N LEU A 241 2.70 22.71 1.63
CA LEU A 241 1.85 22.56 0.46
C LEU A 241 1.57 21.08 0.17
N MET A 242 2.59 20.22 0.21
CA MET A 242 2.47 18.77 0.00
C MET A 242 1.43 18.16 0.94
N ASN A 243 1.53 18.42 2.25
CA ASN A 243 0.59 17.90 3.25
C ASN A 243 -0.84 18.40 3.02
N LYS A 244 -1.01 19.66 2.58
CA LYS A 244 -2.34 20.19 2.23
C LYS A 244 -2.92 19.52 0.99
N LEU A 245 -2.08 19.27 -0.01
CA LEU A 245 -2.47 18.59 -1.25
C LEU A 245 -2.77 17.11 -0.99
N GLY A 246 -1.95 16.42 -0.20
CA GLY A 246 -2.13 15.02 0.16
C GLY A 246 -3.42 14.75 0.93
N ASN A 247 -3.72 15.58 1.94
CA ASN A 247 -5.03 15.51 2.61
C ASN A 247 -6.20 15.71 1.64
N THR A 248 -6.03 16.58 0.65
CA THR A 248 -7.08 16.82 -0.36
C THR A 248 -7.21 15.64 -1.34
N ALA A 249 -6.08 15.08 -1.78
CA ALA A 249 -6.03 13.92 -2.67
C ALA A 249 -6.62 12.67 -2.00
N TYR A 250 -6.22 12.42 -0.75
CA TYR A 250 -6.74 11.33 0.06
C TYR A 250 -8.25 11.43 0.28
N ASN A 251 -8.76 12.63 0.55
CA ASN A 251 -10.19 12.86 0.63
C ASN A 251 -10.89 12.56 -0.71
N PHE A 252 -10.30 12.92 -1.86
CA PHE A 252 -10.87 12.51 -3.16
C PHE A 252 -10.80 10.99 -3.39
N TYR A 253 -9.76 10.31 -2.91
CA TYR A 253 -9.51 8.87 -3.13
C TYR A 253 -10.37 7.96 -2.25
N LEU A 254 -10.48 8.20 -0.94
CA LEU A 254 -11.33 7.41 -0.04
C LEU A 254 -12.81 7.38 -0.49
N HIS A 255 -13.24 8.48 -1.11
CA HIS A 255 -14.57 8.64 -1.68
C HIS A 255 -14.74 8.04 -3.09
N GLU A 256 -13.70 7.38 -3.64
CA GLU A 256 -13.76 6.53 -4.83
C GLU A 256 -13.88 5.03 -4.49
N GLU A 257 -13.23 4.55 -3.41
CA GLU A 257 -13.20 3.11 -3.06
C GLU A 257 -14.35 2.64 -2.15
N GLU A 258 -14.69 3.39 -1.10
CA GLU A 258 -15.63 2.90 -0.06
C GLU A 258 -17.08 3.36 -0.27
N ASP A 259 -17.29 4.49 -0.94
CA ASP A 259 -18.59 5.12 -1.10
C ASP A 259 -18.70 5.71 -2.50
N MET A 260 -19.85 5.57 -3.18
CA MET A 260 -20.17 6.19 -4.48
C MET A 260 -20.29 7.74 -4.39
N THR A 261 -19.39 8.41 -3.66
CA THR A 261 -19.55 9.79 -3.15
C THR A 261 -18.83 10.84 -3.96
N CYS A 262 -17.83 10.50 -4.78
CA CYS A 262 -17.48 11.31 -5.93
C CYS A 262 -18.52 11.13 -7.05
N LEU A 263 -19.77 11.52 -6.78
CA LEU A 263 -20.78 11.61 -7.82
C LEU A 263 -20.25 12.50 -8.96
N PRO A 264 -20.51 12.13 -10.23
CA PRO A 264 -20.34 13.08 -11.32
C PRO A 264 -21.04 14.39 -10.95
N PRO A 265 -20.44 15.55 -11.22
CA PRO A 265 -19.45 15.78 -12.27
C PRO A 265 -18.02 16.10 -11.80
N MET A 266 -17.57 15.56 -10.66
CA MET A 266 -16.22 15.85 -10.13
C MET A 266 -15.16 14.83 -10.54
N ARG A 267 -15.54 13.70 -11.13
CA ARG A 267 -14.65 12.55 -11.28
C ARG A 267 -13.48 12.85 -12.22
N THR A 268 -13.73 13.54 -13.33
CA THR A 268 -12.69 13.93 -14.29
C THR A 268 -11.62 14.81 -13.63
N VAL A 269 -12.04 15.84 -12.92
CA VAL A 269 -11.11 16.84 -12.39
C VAL A 269 -10.43 16.34 -11.12
N ALA A 270 -11.12 15.52 -10.31
CA ALA A 270 -10.50 14.78 -9.21
C ALA A 270 -9.42 13.83 -9.73
N PHE A 271 -9.69 13.06 -10.78
CA PHE A 271 -8.69 12.20 -11.42
C PHE A 271 -7.48 13.00 -11.92
N LEU A 272 -7.71 14.11 -12.64
CA LEU A 272 -6.62 14.97 -13.12
C LEU A 272 -5.81 15.54 -11.95
N PHE A 273 -6.46 16.01 -10.89
CA PHE A 273 -5.78 16.49 -9.69
C PHE A 273 -4.95 15.38 -9.02
N ASN A 274 -5.52 14.20 -8.81
CA ASN A 274 -4.83 13.06 -8.18
C ASN A 274 -3.62 12.61 -8.99
N ARG A 275 -3.75 12.54 -10.32
CA ARG A 275 -2.63 12.23 -11.22
C ARG A 275 -1.51 13.26 -11.10
N GLU A 276 -1.85 14.55 -11.10
CA GLU A 276 -0.87 15.64 -11.00
C GLU A 276 -0.24 15.69 -9.61
N TYR A 277 -1.00 15.38 -8.57
CA TYR A 277 -0.51 15.23 -7.20
C TYR A 277 0.47 14.06 -7.08
N TYR A 278 0.17 12.90 -7.68
CA TYR A 278 1.05 11.75 -7.71
C TYR A 278 2.42 12.09 -8.33
N TYR A 279 2.43 12.75 -9.49
CA TYR A 279 3.69 13.16 -10.12
C TYR A 279 4.42 14.23 -9.29
N TYR A 280 3.70 15.20 -8.76
CA TYR A 280 4.28 16.23 -7.87
C TYR A 280 4.89 15.60 -6.60
N SER A 281 4.21 14.65 -5.96
CA SER A 281 4.65 14.04 -4.71
C SER A 281 5.89 13.17 -4.86
N ILE A 282 6.08 12.54 -6.02
CA ILE A 282 7.28 11.75 -6.31
C ILE A 282 8.42 12.67 -6.76
N CYS A 283 8.16 13.57 -7.71
CA CYS A 283 9.23 14.30 -8.40
C CYS A 283 9.83 15.44 -7.60
N THR A 284 9.10 15.98 -6.61
CA THR A 284 9.61 17.11 -5.81
C THR A 284 10.35 16.70 -4.55
N ARG A 285 10.35 15.40 -4.18
CA ARG A 285 11.02 14.93 -2.96
C ARG A 285 12.53 15.18 -2.98
N GLN A 286 13.22 14.89 -4.08
CA GLN A 286 14.66 15.16 -4.17
C GLN A 286 15.02 16.62 -3.90
N VAL A 287 14.21 17.56 -4.40
CA VAL A 287 14.39 18.99 -4.14
C VAL A 287 14.16 19.30 -2.66
N GLN A 288 13.13 18.72 -2.05
CA GLN A 288 12.83 18.91 -0.62
C GLN A 288 13.91 18.34 0.30
N GLU A 289 14.45 17.15 -0.03
CA GLU A 289 15.58 16.53 0.67
C GLU A 289 16.83 17.41 0.56
N ALA A 290 17.16 17.88 -0.65
CA ALA A 290 18.32 18.76 -0.86
C ALA A 290 18.18 20.09 -0.10
N GLU A 291 16.97 20.65 0.00
CA GLU A 291 16.71 21.84 0.82
C GLU A 291 16.88 21.57 2.31
N ALA A 292 16.40 20.43 2.82
CA ALA A 292 16.55 20.05 4.22
C ALA A 292 18.01 19.75 4.58
N ASP A 293 18.72 18.99 3.74
CA ASP A 293 20.16 18.76 3.86
C ASP A 293 20.95 20.09 3.86
N ASN A 294 20.58 21.04 3.01
CA ASN A 294 21.22 22.35 2.96
C ASN A 294 21.07 23.16 4.26
N ILE A 295 19.96 22.98 5.01
CA ILE A 295 19.83 23.59 6.33
C ILE A 295 20.86 22.98 7.28
N VAL A 296 20.94 21.64 7.35
CA VAL A 296 21.94 20.97 8.19
C VAL A 296 23.36 21.41 7.82
N LYS A 297 23.69 21.47 6.52
CA LYS A 297 25.03 21.92 6.06
C LYS A 297 25.41 23.33 6.53
N LYS A 298 24.40 24.21 6.68
CA LYS A 298 24.59 25.63 7.05
C LYS A 298 24.66 25.86 8.55
N VAL A 299 23.83 25.18 9.33
CA VAL A 299 23.65 25.48 10.77
C VAL A 299 23.94 24.32 11.70
N GLY A 300 24.08 23.11 11.16
CA GLY A 300 24.30 21.87 11.89
C GLY A 300 25.74 21.38 11.86
N ASP A 301 25.97 20.25 12.52
CA ASP A 301 27.22 19.51 12.48
C ASP A 301 27.18 18.43 11.39
N ARG A 302 28.03 18.58 10.39
CA ARG A 302 27.99 17.75 9.17
C ARG A 302 28.44 16.32 9.45
N GLN A 303 29.47 16.12 10.27
CA GLN A 303 29.99 14.80 10.59
C GLN A 303 28.96 13.99 11.39
N SER A 304 28.36 14.58 12.42
CA SER A 304 27.33 13.93 13.23
C SER A 304 26.09 13.63 12.41
N PHE A 305 25.69 14.51 11.49
CA PHE A 305 24.60 14.20 10.57
C PHE A 305 24.91 12.98 9.68
N VAL A 306 26.11 12.95 9.08
CA VAL A 306 26.54 11.85 8.22
C VAL A 306 26.64 10.53 8.99
N ASN A 307 27.16 10.53 10.21
CA ASN A 307 27.19 9.34 11.07
C ASN A 307 25.76 8.87 11.42
N ALA A 308 24.85 9.81 11.73
CA ALA A 308 23.47 9.47 12.05
C ALA A 308 22.75 8.80 10.88
N ILE A 309 22.86 9.36 9.66
CA ILE A 309 22.24 8.76 8.47
C ILE A 309 22.93 7.43 8.09
N ALA A 310 24.23 7.27 8.35
CA ALA A 310 24.94 6.01 8.13
C ALA A 310 24.38 4.91 9.06
N LYS A 311 24.21 5.20 10.35
CA LYS A 311 23.59 4.29 11.33
C LYS A 311 22.16 3.93 10.96
N SER A 312 21.35 4.90 10.56
CA SER A 312 19.98 4.65 10.08
C SER A 312 19.94 3.80 8.81
N ALA A 313 20.88 4.01 7.89
CA ALA A 313 20.98 3.20 6.67
C ALA A 313 21.46 1.76 6.98
N ALA A 314 22.43 1.59 7.88
CA ALA A 314 22.86 0.27 8.34
C ALA A 314 21.73 -0.48 9.07
N PHE A 315 20.93 0.22 9.88
CA PHE A 315 19.74 -0.35 10.50
C PHE A 315 18.68 -0.75 9.46
N SER A 316 18.50 0.07 8.42
CA SER A 316 17.58 -0.24 7.31
C SER A 316 18.04 -1.49 6.54
N LEU A 317 19.35 -1.65 6.28
CA LEU A 317 19.92 -2.87 5.69
C LEU A 317 19.70 -4.09 6.58
N PHE A 318 19.81 -3.96 7.90
CA PHE A 318 19.48 -5.04 8.82
C PHE A 318 18.01 -5.45 8.76
N CYS A 319 17.09 -4.48 8.65
CA CYS A 319 15.65 -4.75 8.50
C CYS A 319 15.29 -5.37 7.14
N GLU A 320 16.04 -5.03 6.09
CA GLU A 320 15.82 -5.50 4.72
C GLU A 320 16.40 -6.90 4.48
N LEU A 321 17.59 -7.20 5.02
CA LEU A 321 18.30 -8.45 4.81
C LEU A 321 17.82 -9.56 5.77
N PRO A 322 17.94 -10.85 5.39
CA PRO A 322 17.51 -11.95 6.25
C PRO A 322 18.17 -11.97 7.65
N CYS A 323 17.37 -11.77 8.69
CA CYS A 323 17.77 -11.91 10.10
C CYS A 323 16.92 -12.97 10.84
N PRO A 324 17.13 -14.27 10.56
CA PRO A 324 16.41 -15.37 11.19
C PRO A 324 16.62 -15.42 12.70
N HIS A 325 17.82 -15.06 13.21
CA HIS A 325 18.16 -15.09 14.64
C HIS A 325 17.19 -14.25 15.48
N LEU A 326 16.76 -13.10 14.98
CA LEU A 326 15.78 -12.25 15.67
C LEU A 326 14.46 -13.00 15.85
N SER A 327 13.86 -13.49 14.76
CA SER A 327 12.60 -14.24 14.83
C SER A 327 12.71 -15.52 15.67
N ILE A 328 13.82 -16.25 15.55
CA ILE A 328 14.04 -17.50 16.29
C ILE A 328 14.11 -17.23 17.78
N HIS A 329 14.98 -16.31 18.20
CA HIS A 329 15.21 -16.05 19.61
C HIS A 329 13.98 -15.44 20.29
N VAL A 330 13.29 -14.52 19.61
CA VAL A 330 12.11 -13.83 20.15
C VAL A 330 10.91 -14.78 20.31
N PHE A 331 10.73 -15.74 19.40
CA PHE A 331 9.56 -16.62 19.38
C PHE A 331 9.82 -18.04 19.91
N GLU A 332 11.04 -18.36 20.33
CA GLU A 332 11.36 -19.64 20.97
C GLU A 332 10.51 -19.86 22.22
N SER A 333 10.41 -18.84 23.07
CA SER A 333 9.59 -18.83 24.27
C SER A 333 8.09 -18.91 23.96
N GLU A 334 7.34 -19.68 24.74
CA GLU A 334 5.87 -19.74 24.66
C GLU A 334 5.17 -18.44 25.09
N LYS A 335 5.88 -17.55 25.79
CA LYS A 335 5.40 -16.23 26.23
C LYS A 335 6.29 -15.12 25.68
N PRO A 336 5.75 -13.90 25.46
CA PRO A 336 6.57 -12.75 25.13
C PRO A 336 7.73 -12.57 26.11
N ILE A 337 8.89 -12.21 25.59
CA ILE A 337 10.05 -11.84 26.42
C ILE A 337 9.86 -10.41 26.94
N ASP A 338 10.23 -10.18 28.20
CA ASP A 338 10.03 -8.89 28.91
C ASP A 338 11.06 -7.82 28.54
N ASN A 339 12.16 -8.22 27.89
CA ASN A 339 13.26 -7.37 27.46
C ASN A 339 13.44 -7.30 25.93
N TYR A 340 12.36 -7.49 25.16
CA TYR A 340 12.39 -7.52 23.69
C TYR A 340 13.19 -6.38 23.05
N GLY A 341 13.05 -5.13 23.51
CA GLY A 341 13.78 -4.00 22.95
C GLY A 341 15.31 -4.10 23.13
N GLU A 342 15.77 -4.61 24.27
CA GLU A 342 17.20 -4.83 24.55
C GLU A 342 17.75 -5.96 23.68
N VAL A 343 17.00 -7.06 23.57
CA VAL A 343 17.35 -8.21 22.72
C VAL A 343 17.42 -7.83 21.24
N TYR A 344 16.44 -7.04 20.76
CA TYR A 344 16.45 -6.55 19.38
C TYR A 344 17.72 -5.74 19.10
N LEU A 345 18.03 -4.78 19.97
CA LEU A 345 19.20 -3.92 19.82
C LEU A 345 20.51 -4.74 19.84
N ASP A 346 20.65 -5.69 20.77
CA ASP A 346 21.83 -6.57 20.86
C ASP A 346 22.02 -7.41 19.59
N ILE A 347 20.94 -7.99 19.04
CA ILE A 347 21.00 -8.76 17.79
C ILE A 347 21.41 -7.86 16.62
N TYR A 348 20.86 -6.64 16.53
CA TYR A 348 21.26 -5.68 15.51
C TYR A 348 22.75 -5.35 15.62
N LEU A 349 23.26 -5.02 16.81
CA LEU A 349 24.66 -4.66 17.02
C LEU A 349 25.62 -5.81 16.64
N LYS A 350 25.26 -7.07 16.94
CA LYS A 350 26.02 -8.24 16.49
C LYS A 350 26.05 -8.37 14.97
N TYR A 351 24.92 -8.10 14.31
CA TYR A 351 24.84 -8.12 12.85
C TYR A 351 25.60 -6.95 12.20
N LEU A 352 25.59 -5.78 12.83
CA LEU A 352 26.38 -4.62 12.41
C LEU A 352 27.88 -4.96 12.45
N GLU A 353 28.37 -5.53 13.55
CA GLU A 353 29.77 -5.95 13.67
C GLU A 353 30.13 -7.02 12.62
N LYS A 354 29.28 -8.04 12.46
CA LYS A 354 29.48 -9.11 11.48
C LYS A 354 29.52 -8.60 10.03
N ASN A 355 28.64 -7.66 9.69
CA ASN A 355 28.40 -7.22 8.31
C ASN A 355 28.99 -5.82 8.01
N GLU A 356 29.79 -5.23 8.90
CA GLU A 356 30.25 -3.84 8.76
C GLU A 356 30.89 -3.57 7.41
N ASN A 357 31.84 -4.41 6.99
CA ASN A 357 32.54 -4.25 5.71
C ASN A 357 31.59 -4.28 4.52
N LEU A 358 30.57 -5.14 4.59
CA LEU A 358 29.54 -5.23 3.57
C LEU A 358 28.67 -3.96 3.57
N TYR A 359 28.21 -3.51 4.74
CA TYR A 359 27.37 -2.31 4.85
C TYR A 359 28.10 -1.06 4.38
N ARG A 360 29.37 -0.87 4.78
CA ARG A 360 30.20 0.24 4.28
C ARG A 360 30.33 0.19 2.76
N LYS A 361 30.63 -0.99 2.20
CA LYS A 361 30.73 -1.17 0.76
C LYS A 361 29.42 -0.83 0.05
N ILE A 362 28.26 -1.24 0.59
CA ILE A 362 26.96 -0.89 0.04
C ILE A 362 26.77 0.64 0.08
N LEU A 363 26.93 1.27 1.24
CA LEU A 363 26.71 2.72 1.39
C LEU A 363 27.62 3.57 0.48
N ASP A 364 28.86 3.13 0.21
CA ASP A 364 29.80 3.82 -0.67
C ASP A 364 29.60 3.54 -2.17
N ASN A 365 28.89 2.48 -2.54
CA ASN A 365 28.72 2.07 -3.94
C ASN A 365 27.27 1.97 -4.41
N GLU A 366 26.30 2.25 -3.53
CA GLU A 366 24.88 2.18 -3.85
C GLU A 366 24.56 3.01 -5.10
N LEU A 367 23.75 2.43 -5.98
CA LEU A 367 23.25 3.11 -7.17
C LEU A 367 21.83 3.64 -6.93
N PRO A 368 21.47 4.79 -7.51
CA PRO A 368 20.11 5.29 -7.41
C PRO A 368 19.10 4.32 -8.02
N GLY A 369 18.06 4.02 -7.26
CA GLY A 369 17.04 3.10 -7.70
C GLY A 369 16.15 3.60 -8.82
N PHE A 370 15.32 2.69 -9.35
CA PHE A 370 14.45 2.95 -10.50
C PHE A 370 13.50 4.15 -10.28
N LEU A 371 12.96 4.28 -9.07
CA LEU A 371 12.15 5.41 -8.63
C LEU A 371 12.90 6.17 -7.53
N ARG A 372 13.69 7.16 -7.95
CA ARG A 372 14.52 7.94 -7.03
C ARG A 372 13.68 8.98 -6.28
N THR A 373 13.26 8.65 -5.07
CA THR A 373 12.51 9.57 -4.20
C THR A 373 13.41 10.32 -3.22
N HIS A 374 14.53 9.74 -2.80
CA HIS A 374 15.48 10.33 -1.87
C HIS A 374 16.91 10.22 -2.45
N PRO A 375 17.84 11.11 -2.06
CA PRO A 375 19.26 10.93 -2.36
C PRO A 375 19.81 9.68 -1.66
N ILE A 376 20.71 8.95 -2.33
CA ILE A 376 21.42 7.83 -1.71
C ILE A 376 22.45 8.36 -0.69
N PHE A 377 22.90 7.49 0.22
CA PHE A 377 23.83 7.90 1.29
C PHE A 377 25.09 8.60 0.76
N ARG A 378 25.72 8.03 -0.29
CA ARG A 378 26.93 8.60 -0.90
C ARG A 378 26.75 10.05 -1.36
N GLU A 379 25.59 10.36 -1.92
CA GLU A 379 25.29 11.72 -2.40
C GLU A 379 25.15 12.69 -1.23
N ARG A 380 24.48 12.28 -0.15
CA ARG A 380 24.38 13.10 1.06
C ARG A 380 25.75 13.31 1.71
N LYS A 381 26.56 12.25 1.85
CA LYS A 381 27.94 12.32 2.35
C LYS A 381 28.78 13.31 1.55
N THR A 382 28.72 13.21 0.21
CA THR A 382 29.43 14.12 -0.70
C THR A 382 28.92 15.54 -0.58
N PHE A 383 27.60 15.74 -0.53
CA PHE A 383 26.98 17.06 -0.35
C PHE A 383 27.41 17.71 0.97
N MET A 384 27.55 16.93 2.04
CA MET A 384 28.01 17.38 3.35
C MET A 384 29.53 17.64 3.42
N GLU A 385 30.30 17.32 2.36
CA GLU A 385 31.76 17.46 2.34
C GLU A 385 32.44 16.67 3.47
N VAL A 386 31.91 15.47 3.76
CA VAL A 386 32.45 14.55 4.77
C VAL A 386 33.15 13.39 4.07
N GLU A 387 34.39 13.10 4.46
CA GLU A 387 35.20 12.07 3.82
C GLU A 387 34.81 10.65 4.28
N ASP A 388 34.65 10.46 5.59
CA ASP A 388 34.39 9.16 6.23
C ASP A 388 33.25 9.23 7.27
N PHE A 389 32.72 8.08 7.65
CA PHE A 389 31.60 7.94 8.57
C PHE A 389 31.83 6.81 9.57
N ASP A 390 31.19 6.92 10.74
CA ASP A 390 31.33 5.96 11.81
C ASP A 390 29.99 5.40 12.28
N PHE A 391 29.95 4.08 12.45
CA PHE A 391 28.81 3.38 13.04
C PHE A 391 28.92 3.25 14.55
N HIS A 392 30.12 3.37 15.12
CA HIS A 392 30.45 2.97 16.49
C HIS A 392 30.56 4.13 17.48
N THR A 393 30.37 5.37 17.03
CA THR A 393 30.29 6.52 17.92
C THR A 393 29.13 6.28 18.90
N ILE A 394 29.43 6.07 20.18
CA ILE A 394 28.43 5.80 21.22
C ILE A 394 28.14 7.02 22.08
N GLU A 395 26.95 7.04 22.69
CA GLU A 395 26.62 8.06 23.67
C GLU A 395 27.47 7.90 24.94
N THR A 396 27.90 9.02 25.49
CA THR A 396 28.71 9.11 26.72
C THR A 396 27.97 9.80 27.87
N ASP A 397 26.92 10.58 27.58
CA ASP A 397 26.04 11.18 28.57
C ASP A 397 25.17 10.10 29.24
N GLU A 398 25.50 9.77 30.50
CA GLU A 398 24.80 8.76 31.29
C GLU A 398 23.33 9.10 31.58
N GLU A 399 22.95 10.38 31.61
CA GLU A 399 21.54 10.75 31.78
C GLU A 399 20.76 10.55 30.48
N TYR A 400 21.36 10.84 29.31
CA TYR A 400 20.71 10.56 28.04
C TYR A 400 20.58 9.05 27.79
N LYS A 401 21.60 8.25 28.14
CA LYS A 401 21.52 6.78 28.09
C LYS A 401 20.38 6.22 28.94
N LYS A 402 20.06 6.83 30.09
CA LYS A 402 18.88 6.45 30.87
C LYS A 402 17.58 6.72 30.13
N GLU A 403 17.48 7.81 29.37
CA GLU A 403 16.33 8.09 28.50
C GLU A 403 16.24 7.10 27.34
N GLN A 404 17.36 6.79 26.70
CA GLN A 404 17.44 5.77 25.63
C GLN A 404 16.97 4.40 26.13
N LYS A 405 17.41 3.96 27.32
CA LYS A 405 16.95 2.72 27.93
C LYS A 405 15.45 2.72 28.21
N LYS A 406 14.87 3.84 28.65
CA LYS A 406 13.41 3.96 28.83
C LYS A 406 12.66 3.83 27.50
N LEU A 407 13.20 4.36 26.39
CA LEU A 407 12.63 4.18 25.05
C LEU A 407 12.57 2.69 24.67
N LEU A 408 13.64 1.90 24.91
CA LEU A 408 13.60 0.45 24.67
C LEU A 408 12.53 -0.25 25.51
N GLY A 409 12.32 0.21 26.75
CA GLY A 409 11.27 -0.30 27.62
C GLY A 409 9.86 -0.13 27.04
N ILE A 410 9.62 0.91 26.23
CA ILE A 410 8.34 1.09 25.51
C ILE A 410 8.17 -0.01 24.46
N LEU A 411 9.22 -0.31 23.70
CA LEU A 411 9.21 -1.39 22.70
C LEU A 411 8.98 -2.76 23.36
N SER A 412 9.64 -3.04 24.49
CA SER A 412 9.40 -4.27 25.26
C SER A 412 7.97 -4.38 25.76
N LYS A 413 7.43 -3.29 26.30
CA LYS A 413 6.03 -3.24 26.76
C LYS A 413 5.04 -3.44 25.61
N ALA A 414 5.28 -2.81 24.47
CA ALA A 414 4.43 -2.98 23.29
C ALA A 414 4.43 -4.43 22.78
N PHE A 415 5.57 -5.12 22.91
CA PHE A 415 5.70 -6.53 22.56
C PHE A 415 4.99 -7.48 23.55
N ASP A 416 5.08 -7.20 24.85
CA ASP A 416 4.36 -7.94 25.90
C ASP A 416 2.84 -7.79 25.79
N GLU A 417 2.36 -6.61 25.35
CA GLU A 417 0.95 -6.31 25.10
C GLU A 417 0.38 -6.92 23.79
N LEU A 418 1.12 -7.77 23.08
CA LEU A 418 0.64 -8.39 21.83
C LEU A 418 -0.42 -9.46 22.08
N ASP A 419 -1.69 -9.09 21.88
CA ASP A 419 -2.85 -9.99 21.99
C ASP A 419 -2.76 -11.25 21.10
N ASN A 420 -2.02 -11.19 19.99
CA ASN A 420 -1.88 -12.26 19.00
C ASN A 420 -0.51 -12.96 19.05
N TYR A 421 0.25 -12.83 20.15
CA TYR A 421 1.59 -13.44 20.27
C TYR A 421 1.60 -14.94 19.92
N SER A 422 0.64 -15.72 20.43
CA SER A 422 0.57 -17.16 20.15
C SER A 422 0.34 -17.48 18.67
N GLU A 423 -0.43 -16.65 17.95
CA GLU A 423 -0.66 -16.83 16.51
C GLU A 423 0.64 -16.50 15.74
N ILE A 424 1.31 -15.40 16.09
CA ILE A 424 2.59 -14.99 15.49
C ILE A 424 3.67 -16.06 15.73
N ARG A 425 3.84 -16.51 16.97
CA ARG A 425 4.79 -17.58 17.34
C ARG A 425 4.53 -18.85 16.54
N HIS A 426 3.27 -19.24 16.39
CA HIS A 426 2.93 -20.44 15.62
C HIS A 426 3.41 -20.31 14.17
N GLU A 427 3.19 -19.15 13.54
CA GLU A 427 3.57 -18.90 12.14
C GLU A 427 5.09 -18.83 11.94
N TYR A 428 5.79 -18.04 12.76
CA TYR A 428 7.21 -17.74 12.52
C TYR A 428 8.17 -18.75 13.16
N TYR A 429 7.74 -19.49 14.18
CA TYR A 429 8.60 -20.42 14.93
C TYR A 429 8.11 -21.86 14.86
N VAL A 430 6.88 -22.14 15.32
CA VAL A 430 6.40 -23.53 15.50
C VAL A 430 6.31 -24.27 14.17
N LYS A 431 5.66 -23.67 13.16
CA LYS A 431 5.57 -24.26 11.82
C LYS A 431 6.95 -24.49 11.21
N ARG A 432 7.82 -23.49 11.30
CA ARG A 432 9.18 -23.53 10.76
C ARG A 432 9.95 -24.74 11.30
N PHE A 433 10.07 -24.85 12.61
CA PHE A 433 10.85 -25.94 13.22
C PHE A 433 10.13 -27.29 13.16
N GLY A 434 8.79 -27.31 13.08
CA GLY A 434 8.02 -28.51 12.78
C GLY A 434 8.32 -29.06 11.38
N ALA A 435 8.35 -28.20 10.37
CA ALA A 435 8.67 -28.59 8.99
C ALA A 435 10.13 -29.05 8.84
N ILE A 436 11.08 -28.31 9.45
CA ILE A 436 12.50 -28.71 9.49
C ILE A 436 12.65 -30.11 10.11
N LYS A 437 12.04 -30.34 11.28
CA LYS A 437 12.11 -31.63 11.96
C LYS A 437 11.53 -32.77 11.10
N ASN A 438 10.36 -32.56 10.51
CA ASN A 438 9.72 -33.55 9.64
C ASN A 438 10.59 -33.91 8.42
N TYR A 439 11.29 -32.92 7.84
CA TYR A 439 12.24 -33.17 6.76
C TYR A 439 13.48 -33.95 7.22
N GLU A 440 14.01 -33.65 8.40
CA GLU A 440 15.14 -34.38 8.96
C GLU A 440 14.80 -35.84 9.32
N GLU A 441 13.55 -36.12 9.68
CA GLU A 441 13.02 -37.47 9.90
C GLU A 441 12.69 -38.20 8.59
N ASN A 442 12.14 -37.50 7.59
CA ASN A 442 11.83 -38.03 6.27
C ASN A 442 12.09 -37.00 5.16
N ALA A 443 13.22 -37.16 4.46
CA ALA A 443 13.61 -36.28 3.36
C ALA A 443 12.83 -36.52 2.06
N ASN A 444 12.12 -37.65 1.93
CA ASN A 444 11.34 -37.96 0.73
C ASN A 444 9.90 -37.42 0.87
N GLN A 445 9.74 -36.15 0.54
CA GLN A 445 8.48 -35.43 0.61
C GLN A 445 8.03 -34.97 -0.79
N GLU A 446 6.77 -34.56 -0.91
CA GLU A 446 6.25 -33.96 -2.14
C GLU A 446 6.93 -32.61 -2.43
N VAL A 447 6.99 -32.22 -3.71
CA VAL A 447 7.68 -30.99 -4.16
C VAL A 447 7.22 -29.75 -3.41
N HIS A 448 5.91 -29.59 -3.20
CA HIS A 448 5.36 -28.43 -2.49
C HIS A 448 5.87 -28.34 -1.03
N THR A 449 5.97 -29.49 -0.34
CA THR A 449 6.49 -29.57 1.03
C THR A 449 8.00 -29.30 1.07
N LEU A 450 8.74 -29.77 0.06
CA LEU A 450 10.17 -29.47 -0.08
C LEU A 450 10.42 -27.97 -0.29
N LEU A 451 9.61 -27.31 -1.14
CA LEU A 451 9.68 -25.87 -1.34
C LEU A 451 9.43 -25.10 -0.04
N GLU A 452 8.36 -25.44 0.69
CA GLU A 452 8.04 -24.82 1.98
C GLU A 452 9.17 -25.04 3.00
N THR A 453 9.70 -26.25 3.07
CA THR A 453 10.81 -26.61 3.97
C THR A 453 12.08 -25.83 3.63
N ALA A 454 12.40 -25.66 2.34
CA ALA A 454 13.55 -24.85 1.92
C ALA A 454 13.43 -23.39 2.38
N LEU A 455 12.22 -22.80 2.29
CA LEU A 455 11.94 -21.46 2.82
C LEU A 455 12.15 -21.38 4.34
N TYR A 456 11.80 -22.44 5.08
CA TYR A 456 12.02 -22.50 6.53
C TYR A 456 13.49 -22.68 6.93
N PHE A 457 14.30 -23.31 6.07
CA PHE A 457 15.76 -23.37 6.26
C PHE A 457 16.47 -22.07 5.89
N GLU A 458 15.85 -21.18 5.11
CA GLU A 458 16.46 -19.90 4.72
C GLU A 458 16.86 -19.08 5.95
N GLY A 459 18.13 -18.69 6.00
CA GLY A 459 18.79 -18.03 7.11
C GLY A 459 19.19 -18.95 8.27
N VAL A 460 18.51 -20.08 8.49
CA VAL A 460 18.90 -21.08 9.50
C VAL A 460 20.09 -21.89 9.01
N ASP A 461 19.96 -22.45 7.80
CA ASP A 461 20.97 -23.23 7.09
C ASP A 461 20.73 -23.08 5.58
N ASN A 462 21.32 -22.03 5.00
CA ASN A 462 21.19 -21.73 3.58
C ASN A 462 21.72 -22.86 2.69
N GLU A 463 22.72 -23.62 3.13
CA GLU A 463 23.24 -24.74 2.35
C GLU A 463 22.24 -25.89 2.27
N LYS A 464 21.55 -26.22 3.38
CA LYS A 464 20.43 -27.16 3.36
C LYS A 464 19.28 -26.65 2.49
N ALA A 465 18.90 -25.36 2.61
CA ALA A 465 17.86 -24.77 1.77
C ALA A 465 18.21 -24.91 0.28
N LYS A 466 19.41 -24.50 -0.13
CA LYS A 466 19.91 -24.64 -1.51
C LYS A 466 19.95 -26.10 -1.97
N LYS A 467 20.34 -27.03 -1.11
CA LYS A 467 20.34 -28.47 -1.41
C LYS A 467 18.93 -28.99 -1.71
N ILE A 468 17.94 -28.64 -0.87
CA ILE A 468 16.54 -29.03 -1.08
C ILE A 468 16.02 -28.47 -2.42
N LEU A 469 16.30 -27.21 -2.70
CA LEU A 469 15.88 -26.55 -3.95
C LEU A 469 16.51 -27.20 -5.17
N LYS A 470 17.80 -27.58 -5.09
CA LYS A 470 18.48 -28.33 -6.16
C LYS A 470 17.84 -29.71 -6.37
N THR A 471 17.46 -30.42 -5.31
CA THR A 471 16.73 -31.70 -5.43
C THR A 471 15.38 -31.52 -6.13
N VAL A 472 14.68 -30.40 -5.91
CA VAL A 472 13.46 -30.07 -6.65
C VAL A 472 13.78 -29.83 -8.12
N LEU A 473 14.82 -29.05 -8.43
CA LEU A 473 15.27 -28.75 -9.79
C LEU A 473 15.81 -29.98 -10.55
N GLU A 474 16.32 -30.99 -9.86
CA GLU A 474 16.71 -32.27 -10.46
C GLU A 474 15.48 -33.09 -10.93
N LYS A 475 14.33 -32.89 -10.29
CA LYS A 475 13.06 -33.52 -10.67
C LYS A 475 12.31 -32.72 -11.73
N ASP A 476 12.41 -31.40 -11.68
CA ASP A 476 11.74 -30.43 -12.55
C ASP A 476 12.61 -29.17 -12.68
N ASP A 477 13.40 -29.10 -13.75
CA ASP A 477 14.38 -28.03 -13.99
C ASP A 477 13.74 -26.67 -14.32
N ASP A 478 12.45 -26.69 -14.63
CA ASP A 478 11.59 -25.54 -14.90
C ASP A 478 10.65 -25.22 -13.72
N ASN A 479 10.94 -25.74 -12.52
CA ASN A 479 10.19 -25.37 -11.33
C ASN A 479 10.44 -23.90 -10.95
N SER A 480 9.53 -23.01 -11.36
CA SER A 480 9.67 -21.55 -11.18
C SER A 480 9.86 -21.13 -9.71
N ASN A 481 9.18 -21.78 -8.76
CA ASN A 481 9.29 -21.48 -7.33
C ASN A 481 10.65 -21.90 -6.76
N ALA A 482 11.20 -23.04 -7.20
CA ALA A 482 12.54 -23.49 -6.80
C ALA A 482 13.62 -22.56 -7.37
N LEU A 483 13.52 -22.21 -8.65
CA LEU A 483 14.42 -21.25 -9.32
C LEU A 483 14.39 -19.90 -8.59
N PHE A 484 13.19 -19.40 -8.28
CA PHE A 484 13.02 -18.13 -7.58
C PHE A 484 13.65 -18.13 -6.20
N SER A 485 13.36 -19.16 -5.40
CA SER A 485 13.88 -19.28 -4.03
C SER A 485 15.40 -19.45 -4.02
N LEU A 486 15.94 -20.24 -4.95
CA LEU A 486 17.39 -20.42 -5.10
C LEU A 486 18.06 -19.10 -5.52
N GLY A 487 17.48 -18.42 -6.51
CA GLY A 487 17.93 -17.11 -6.95
C GLY A 487 17.96 -16.11 -5.81
N ARG A 488 16.89 -16.05 -5.01
CA ARG A 488 16.78 -15.15 -3.85
C ARG A 488 17.85 -15.41 -2.80
N ILE A 489 18.06 -16.68 -2.40
CA ILE A 489 19.11 -17.03 -1.43
C ILE A 489 20.49 -16.59 -1.94
N LEU A 490 20.80 -16.83 -3.21
CA LEU A 490 22.06 -16.41 -3.82
C LEU A 490 22.21 -14.88 -3.79
N LEU A 491 21.16 -14.12 -4.13
CA LEU A 491 21.21 -12.66 -4.09
C LEU A 491 21.43 -12.12 -2.66
N TYR A 492 20.79 -12.72 -1.65
CA TYR A 492 21.03 -12.36 -0.24
C TYR A 492 22.42 -12.75 0.27
N GLU A 493 23.05 -13.74 -0.34
CA GLU A 493 24.48 -14.10 -0.13
C GLU A 493 25.43 -13.25 -0.99
N PHE A 494 24.93 -12.20 -1.64
CA PHE A 494 25.67 -11.30 -2.51
C PHE A 494 26.27 -11.98 -3.76
N ASP A 495 25.63 -13.05 -4.25
CA ASP A 495 26.04 -13.79 -5.44
C ASP A 495 25.16 -13.45 -6.65
N LYS A 496 25.77 -12.77 -7.64
CA LYS A 496 25.08 -12.29 -8.83
C LYS A 496 24.50 -13.39 -9.72
N ARG A 497 24.92 -14.66 -9.56
CA ARG A 497 24.31 -15.80 -10.28
C ARG A 497 22.81 -15.93 -9.99
N GLY A 498 22.35 -15.40 -8.85
CA GLY A 498 20.93 -15.37 -8.51
C GLY A 498 20.06 -14.64 -9.53
N ILE A 499 20.60 -13.63 -10.23
CA ILE A 499 19.86 -12.83 -11.24
C ILE A 499 19.29 -13.72 -12.35
N GLU A 500 20.09 -14.66 -12.86
CA GLU A 500 19.68 -15.54 -13.95
C GLU A 500 18.55 -16.48 -13.52
N TYR A 501 18.65 -17.04 -12.30
CA TYR A 501 17.61 -17.87 -11.71
C TYR A 501 16.29 -17.12 -11.55
N ILE A 502 16.34 -15.86 -11.07
CA ILE A 502 15.16 -15.01 -10.94
C ILE A 502 14.53 -14.73 -12.31
N TYR A 503 15.32 -14.35 -13.31
CA TYR A 503 14.78 -14.11 -14.65
C TYR A 503 14.21 -15.37 -15.30
N LYS A 504 14.81 -16.54 -15.08
CA LYS A 504 14.24 -17.81 -15.54
C LYS A 504 12.89 -18.06 -14.86
N ALA A 505 12.80 -17.87 -13.55
CA ALA A 505 11.55 -18.03 -12.80
C ALA A 505 10.43 -17.10 -13.29
N ILE A 506 10.74 -15.83 -13.56
CA ILE A 506 9.77 -14.84 -14.08
C ILE A 506 9.20 -15.24 -15.43
N ARG A 507 10.04 -15.76 -16.34
CA ARG A 507 9.60 -16.21 -17.67
C ARG A 507 8.65 -17.41 -17.59
N LEU A 508 8.84 -18.27 -16.57
CA LEU A 508 8.03 -19.47 -16.34
C LEU A 508 6.74 -19.16 -15.56
N ASN A 509 6.75 -18.15 -14.70
CA ASN A 509 5.60 -17.76 -13.90
C ASN A 509 5.53 -16.24 -13.73
N GLU A 510 4.59 -15.61 -14.44
CA GLU A 510 4.41 -14.16 -14.46
C GLU A 510 4.08 -13.55 -13.09
N LYS A 511 3.55 -14.36 -12.15
CA LYS A 511 3.28 -13.92 -10.77
C LYS A 511 4.55 -13.53 -10.02
N LEU A 512 5.70 -14.09 -10.44
CA LEU A 512 7.00 -13.81 -9.85
C LEU A 512 7.65 -12.56 -10.45
N ALA A 513 7.07 -11.95 -11.50
CA ALA A 513 7.63 -10.78 -12.17
C ALA A 513 7.85 -9.61 -11.21
N GLN A 514 6.81 -9.20 -10.47
CA GLN A 514 6.92 -8.09 -9.54
C GLN A 514 7.98 -8.34 -8.44
N PRO A 515 7.86 -9.40 -7.61
CA PRO A 515 8.82 -9.63 -6.53
C PRO A 515 10.24 -9.92 -7.06
N GLY A 516 10.38 -10.62 -8.18
CA GLY A 516 11.68 -10.95 -8.77
C GLY A 516 12.38 -9.75 -9.39
N LEU A 517 11.63 -8.89 -10.09
CA LEU A 517 12.19 -7.66 -10.63
C LEU A 517 12.62 -6.70 -9.49
N GLN A 518 11.78 -6.51 -8.47
CA GLN A 518 12.14 -5.69 -7.30
C GLN A 518 13.41 -6.21 -6.60
N LEU A 519 13.48 -7.51 -6.34
CA LEU A 519 14.65 -8.13 -5.71
C LEU A 519 15.92 -7.98 -6.53
N THR A 520 15.84 -8.18 -7.85
CA THR A 520 17.00 -8.06 -8.75
C THR A 520 17.48 -6.61 -8.84
N GLY A 521 16.56 -5.66 -9.01
CA GLY A 521 16.89 -4.24 -9.08
C GLY A 521 17.56 -3.78 -7.79
N ARG A 522 16.97 -4.12 -6.64
CA ARG A 522 17.52 -3.78 -5.33
C ARG A 522 18.89 -4.40 -5.07
N PHE A 523 19.11 -5.65 -5.50
CA PHE A 523 20.43 -6.28 -5.45
C PHE A 523 21.48 -5.49 -6.25
N CYS A 524 21.17 -5.14 -7.51
CA CYS A 524 22.10 -4.38 -8.35
C CYS A 524 22.37 -2.98 -7.77
N GLU A 525 21.33 -2.34 -7.21
CA GLU A 525 21.45 -1.05 -6.50
C GLU A 525 22.41 -1.14 -5.31
N MET A 526 22.25 -2.12 -4.42
CA MET A 526 23.10 -2.27 -3.23
C MET A 526 24.55 -2.66 -3.58
N THR A 527 24.74 -3.44 -4.65
CA THR A 527 26.06 -4.00 -5.00
C THR A 527 26.91 -3.11 -5.90
N GLY A 528 26.35 -2.03 -6.44
CA GLY A 528 27.06 -1.16 -7.37
C GLY A 528 27.26 -1.75 -8.76
N LEU A 529 26.43 -2.71 -9.17
CA LEU A 529 26.52 -3.38 -10.47
C LEU A 529 25.81 -2.56 -11.56
N GLU A 530 26.50 -1.56 -12.12
CA GLU A 530 25.94 -0.61 -13.08
C GLU A 530 25.44 -1.25 -14.37
N GLU A 531 26.23 -2.15 -14.98
CA GLU A 531 25.86 -2.83 -16.23
C GLU A 531 24.61 -3.69 -16.04
N GLU A 532 24.60 -4.53 -14.99
CA GLU A 532 23.45 -5.36 -14.66
C GLU A 532 22.22 -4.53 -14.25
N LEU A 533 22.40 -3.38 -13.60
CA LEU A 533 21.28 -2.49 -13.27
C LEU A 533 20.66 -1.88 -14.53
N GLU A 534 21.46 -1.46 -15.52
CA GLU A 534 20.91 -0.89 -16.75
C GLU A 534 20.22 -1.95 -17.61
N GLU A 535 20.79 -3.15 -17.70
CA GLU A 535 20.11 -4.29 -18.32
C GLU A 535 18.81 -4.61 -17.58
N HIS A 536 18.83 -4.60 -16.25
CA HIS A 536 17.66 -4.81 -15.41
C HIS A 536 16.57 -3.76 -15.68
N ARG A 537 16.92 -2.48 -15.81
CA ARG A 537 15.96 -1.40 -16.12
C ARG A 537 15.28 -1.59 -17.47
N SER A 538 15.99 -2.09 -18.47
CA SER A 538 15.40 -2.46 -19.76
C SER A 538 14.44 -3.65 -19.60
N LYS A 539 14.90 -4.72 -18.96
CA LYS A 539 14.10 -5.93 -18.69
C LYS A 539 12.88 -5.66 -17.83
N PHE A 540 12.96 -4.72 -16.88
CA PHE A 540 11.84 -4.32 -16.02
C PHE A 540 10.68 -3.78 -16.85
N LEU A 541 10.98 -2.96 -17.87
CA LEU A 541 9.96 -2.39 -18.74
C LEU A 541 9.34 -3.44 -19.66
N GLU A 542 10.14 -4.39 -20.13
CA GLU A 542 9.69 -5.48 -21.01
C GLU A 542 8.91 -6.55 -20.24
N LEU A 543 9.59 -7.26 -19.32
CA LEU A 543 9.02 -8.37 -18.55
C LEU A 543 7.90 -7.89 -17.62
N GLY A 544 8.03 -6.69 -17.06
CA GLY A 544 6.98 -6.08 -16.24
C GLY A 544 5.72 -5.78 -17.05
N GLN A 545 5.86 -5.24 -18.26
CA GLN A 545 4.71 -4.99 -19.14
C GLN A 545 4.07 -6.30 -19.60
N GLU A 546 4.88 -7.28 -19.99
CA GLU A 546 4.40 -8.60 -20.40
C GLU A 546 3.61 -9.29 -19.28
N ALA A 547 4.13 -9.27 -18.06
CA ALA A 547 3.45 -9.83 -16.89
C ALA A 547 2.15 -9.08 -16.59
N MET A 548 2.14 -7.75 -16.64
CA MET A 548 0.93 -6.94 -16.48
C MET A 548 -0.13 -7.27 -17.54
N ASP A 549 0.26 -7.39 -18.81
CA ASP A 549 -0.65 -7.69 -19.92
C ASP A 549 -1.24 -9.09 -19.76
N LYS A 550 -0.41 -10.09 -19.40
CA LYS A 550 -0.86 -11.46 -19.09
C LYS A 550 -1.82 -11.47 -17.90
N MET A 551 -1.47 -10.78 -16.82
CA MET A 551 -2.33 -10.67 -15.64
C MET A 551 -3.64 -9.94 -15.94
N GLU A 552 -3.67 -8.87 -16.74
CA GLU A 552 -4.92 -8.19 -17.10
C GLU A 552 -5.85 -9.13 -17.86
N VAL A 553 -5.31 -9.91 -18.79
CA VAL A 553 -6.09 -10.89 -19.56
C VAL A 553 -6.57 -12.04 -18.68
N MET A 554 -5.72 -12.54 -17.78
CA MET A 554 -6.01 -13.74 -16.99
C MET A 554 -6.76 -13.43 -15.69
N SER A 555 -6.60 -12.26 -15.10
CA SER A 555 -7.26 -11.85 -13.85
C SER A 555 -8.77 -11.67 -14.04
N GLY A 556 -9.55 -12.32 -13.17
CA GLY A 556 -11.01 -12.27 -13.19
C GLY A 556 -11.65 -13.10 -14.31
N ILE A 557 -12.99 -13.08 -14.33
CA ILE A 557 -13.80 -13.80 -15.33
C ILE A 557 -14.95 -12.94 -15.83
N SER A 558 -15.21 -13.03 -17.14
CA SER A 558 -16.27 -12.28 -17.81
C SER A 558 -17.10 -13.16 -18.74
N GLY A 559 -18.31 -12.68 -19.08
CA GLY A 559 -19.17 -13.32 -20.07
C GLY A 559 -18.57 -13.37 -21.49
N LYS A 560 -17.48 -12.67 -21.77
CA LYS A 560 -16.77 -12.70 -23.06
C LYS A 560 -15.63 -13.71 -23.10
N ASP A 561 -15.23 -14.25 -21.96
CA ASP A 561 -14.06 -15.13 -21.88
C ASP A 561 -14.37 -16.51 -22.47
N THR A 562 -13.35 -17.15 -23.06
CA THR A 562 -13.43 -18.54 -23.49
C THR A 562 -13.19 -19.44 -22.28
N LEU A 563 -14.27 -20.08 -21.81
CA LEU A 563 -14.22 -21.00 -20.68
C LEU A 563 -14.48 -22.42 -21.20
N LEU A 564 -13.59 -23.34 -20.86
CA LEU A 564 -13.64 -24.74 -21.25
C LEU A 564 -13.74 -25.64 -20.00
N PRO A 565 -14.18 -26.90 -20.15
CA PRO A 565 -13.99 -27.91 -19.11
C PRO A 565 -12.51 -28.00 -18.71
N HIS A 566 -12.25 -28.29 -17.43
CA HIS A 566 -10.89 -28.55 -16.99
C HIS A 566 -10.38 -29.88 -17.52
N ASP A 567 -9.06 -30.01 -17.56
CA ASP A 567 -8.32 -31.18 -18.04
C ASP A 567 -7.32 -31.72 -17.00
N LEU A 568 -7.45 -31.30 -15.73
CA LEU A 568 -6.69 -31.88 -14.62
C LEU A 568 -6.94 -33.39 -14.51
N ASP A 569 -5.88 -34.15 -14.25
CA ASP A 569 -5.99 -35.55 -13.90
C ASP A 569 -6.71 -35.72 -12.55
N LYS A 570 -7.21 -36.94 -12.32
CA LYS A 570 -8.04 -37.24 -11.16
C LYS A 570 -7.29 -37.13 -9.83
N ASP A 571 -6.03 -37.56 -9.77
CA ASP A 571 -5.25 -37.52 -8.53
C ASP A 571 -4.97 -36.07 -8.13
N THR A 572 -4.54 -35.24 -9.08
CA THR A 572 -4.35 -33.80 -8.87
C THR A 572 -5.64 -33.12 -8.42
N LEU A 573 -6.75 -33.39 -9.12
CA LEU A 573 -8.04 -32.80 -8.77
C LEU A 573 -8.47 -33.18 -7.35
N ASP A 574 -8.43 -34.48 -7.01
CA ASP A 574 -8.88 -34.99 -5.72
C ASP A 574 -8.04 -34.39 -4.58
N LYS A 575 -6.71 -34.31 -4.75
CA LYS A 575 -5.80 -33.67 -3.76
C LYS A 575 -6.12 -32.19 -3.54
N VAL A 576 -6.29 -31.42 -4.62
CA VAL A 576 -6.55 -29.98 -4.53
C VAL A 576 -7.93 -29.72 -3.93
N VAL A 577 -8.96 -30.45 -4.37
CA VAL A 577 -10.31 -30.34 -3.81
C VAL A 577 -10.31 -30.68 -2.33
N GLN A 578 -9.65 -31.77 -1.93
CA GLN A 578 -9.55 -32.19 -0.54
C GLN A 578 -8.90 -31.09 0.33
N PHE A 579 -7.75 -30.56 -0.11
CA PHE A 579 -7.07 -29.46 0.59
C PHE A 579 -7.97 -28.24 0.78
N ILE A 580 -8.67 -27.82 -0.28
CA ILE A 580 -9.59 -26.68 -0.24
C ILE A 580 -10.74 -26.94 0.74
N THR A 581 -11.32 -28.14 0.71
CA THR A 581 -12.47 -28.48 1.57
C THR A 581 -12.09 -28.61 3.03
N ASP A 582 -10.91 -29.18 3.32
CA ASP A 582 -10.37 -29.31 4.68
C ASP A 582 -10.02 -27.94 5.25
N THR A 583 -9.35 -27.10 4.45
CA THR A 583 -9.01 -25.73 4.82
C THR A 583 -10.27 -24.90 5.08
N ALA A 584 -11.32 -25.09 4.29
CA ALA A 584 -12.58 -24.38 4.46
C ALA A 584 -13.39 -24.84 5.69
N ASP A 585 -13.10 -26.01 6.26
CA ASP A 585 -13.73 -26.56 7.46
C ASP A 585 -15.27 -26.44 7.44
N GLY A 586 -15.86 -26.93 6.35
CA GLY A 586 -17.31 -26.89 6.14
C GLY A 586 -17.91 -25.50 5.88
N LYS A 587 -17.13 -24.42 5.83
CA LYS A 587 -17.62 -23.05 5.55
C LYS A 587 -17.83 -22.79 4.05
N LEU A 588 -17.34 -23.67 3.18
CA LEU A 588 -17.55 -23.59 1.72
C LEU A 588 -18.95 -24.08 1.32
N GLY A 589 -19.60 -23.38 0.39
CA GLY A 589 -20.89 -23.78 -0.19
C GLY A 589 -20.72 -24.70 -1.39
N SER A 590 -19.93 -24.27 -2.37
CA SER A 590 -19.53 -25.09 -3.52
C SER A 590 -18.17 -24.65 -4.07
N LEU A 591 -17.57 -25.52 -4.87
CA LEU A 591 -16.31 -25.31 -5.56
C LEU A 591 -16.53 -25.53 -7.05
N LEU A 592 -16.19 -24.51 -7.85
CA LEU A 592 -16.20 -24.62 -9.31
C LEU A 592 -14.77 -24.69 -9.83
N LEU A 593 -14.59 -25.45 -10.90
CA LEU A 593 -13.36 -25.55 -11.65
C LEU A 593 -13.64 -25.54 -13.15
N PHE A 594 -12.88 -24.74 -13.88
CA PHE A 594 -12.89 -24.71 -15.34
C PHE A 594 -11.56 -24.16 -15.85
N LYS A 595 -11.31 -24.29 -17.14
CA LYS A 595 -10.13 -23.74 -17.81
C LYS A 595 -10.49 -22.44 -18.51
N LYS A 596 -9.76 -21.37 -18.23
CA LYS A 596 -9.86 -20.10 -18.98
C LYS A 596 -8.77 -20.09 -20.05
N VAL A 597 -9.15 -19.74 -21.28
CA VAL A 597 -8.22 -19.66 -22.42
C VAL A 597 -8.32 -18.27 -23.06
N ALA A 598 -7.17 -17.65 -23.32
CA ALA A 598 -7.06 -16.37 -23.98
C ALA A 598 -5.81 -16.33 -24.89
N GLY A 599 -6.02 -16.56 -26.18
CA GLY A 599 -4.90 -16.76 -27.12
C GLY A 599 -4.12 -18.02 -26.75
N GLU A 600 -2.82 -17.88 -26.51
CA GLU A 600 -1.93 -18.95 -26.06
C GLU A 600 -1.95 -19.14 -24.52
N LEU A 601 -2.53 -18.20 -23.78
CA LEU A 601 -2.61 -18.26 -22.32
C LEU A 601 -3.75 -19.18 -21.88
N GLN A 602 -3.46 -20.01 -20.88
CA GLN A 602 -4.43 -20.90 -20.26
C GLN A 602 -4.19 -21.03 -18.77
N SER A 603 -5.27 -21.15 -17.98
CA SER A 603 -5.18 -21.40 -16.55
C SER A 603 -6.42 -22.10 -16.01
N HIS A 604 -6.23 -22.90 -14.96
CA HIS A 604 -7.29 -23.55 -14.20
C HIS A 604 -7.84 -22.58 -13.16
N VAL A 605 -9.13 -22.27 -13.24
CA VAL A 605 -9.80 -21.30 -12.37
C VAL A 605 -10.63 -22.04 -11.34
N PHE A 606 -10.23 -21.93 -10.07
CA PHE A 606 -11.06 -22.33 -8.94
C PHE A 606 -11.92 -21.16 -8.48
N VAL A 607 -13.23 -21.38 -8.36
CA VAL A 607 -14.17 -20.41 -7.78
C VAL A 607 -14.72 -20.97 -6.48
N LEU A 608 -14.34 -20.35 -5.36
CA LEU A 608 -14.85 -20.68 -4.03
C LEU A 608 -16.15 -19.92 -3.82
N VAL A 609 -17.25 -20.66 -3.69
CA VAL A 609 -18.58 -20.09 -3.46
C VAL A 609 -18.92 -20.21 -1.99
N PHE A 610 -18.96 -19.07 -1.31
CA PHE A 610 -19.25 -18.99 0.12
C PHE A 610 -20.73 -18.68 0.41
N PRO A 611 -21.26 -19.15 1.55
CA PRO A 611 -22.54 -18.69 2.07
C PRO A 611 -22.44 -17.20 2.46
N PRO A 612 -23.57 -16.45 2.40
CA PRO A 612 -23.56 -14.99 2.58
C PRO A 612 -23.14 -14.52 3.99
N ASN A 613 -23.17 -15.40 4.99
CA ASN A 613 -22.97 -15.05 6.40
C ASN A 613 -21.59 -15.50 6.95
N ILE A 614 -20.61 -15.76 6.09
CA ILE A 614 -19.26 -16.10 6.55
C ILE A 614 -18.59 -14.89 7.21
N LYS A 615 -17.88 -15.10 8.32
CA LYS A 615 -17.11 -14.02 8.97
C LYS A 615 -15.94 -13.63 8.08
N LYS A 616 -15.60 -12.34 8.05
CA LYS A 616 -14.48 -11.82 7.23
C LYS A 616 -13.14 -12.50 7.58
N LYS A 617 -12.82 -12.68 8.87
CA LYS A 617 -11.58 -13.38 9.30
C LYS A 617 -11.51 -14.80 8.73
N ASP A 618 -12.59 -15.57 8.85
CA ASP A 618 -12.65 -16.94 8.30
C ASP A 618 -12.48 -16.95 6.77
N LEU A 619 -13.11 -16.01 6.07
CA LEU A 619 -12.99 -15.88 4.61
C LEU A 619 -11.55 -15.59 4.19
N ASP A 620 -10.91 -14.61 4.82
CA ASP A 620 -9.56 -14.18 4.48
C ASP A 620 -8.55 -15.30 4.81
N ASP A 621 -8.68 -15.96 5.97
CA ASP A 621 -7.84 -17.11 6.36
C ASP A 621 -7.92 -18.26 5.35
N ILE A 622 -9.13 -18.63 4.91
CA ILE A 622 -9.33 -19.71 3.92
C ILE A 622 -8.71 -19.31 2.59
N CYS A 623 -9.00 -18.10 2.09
CA CYS A 623 -8.51 -17.64 0.80
C CYS A 623 -6.98 -17.57 0.78
N ILE A 624 -6.33 -17.09 1.85
CA ILE A 624 -4.86 -17.01 1.92
C ILE A 624 -4.24 -18.41 1.90
N LYS A 625 -4.74 -19.34 2.73
CA LYS A 625 -4.21 -20.72 2.78
C LYS A 625 -4.38 -21.45 1.45
N VAL A 626 -5.55 -21.34 0.83
CA VAL A 626 -5.81 -21.96 -0.49
C VAL A 626 -4.96 -21.30 -1.56
N HIS A 627 -4.83 -19.98 -1.55
CA HIS A 627 -3.99 -19.27 -2.52
C HIS A 627 -2.54 -19.73 -2.44
N ASN A 628 -1.95 -19.75 -1.25
CA ASN A 628 -0.56 -20.16 -1.04
C ASN A 628 -0.32 -21.61 -1.49
N TYR A 629 -1.26 -22.51 -1.17
CA TYR A 629 -1.17 -23.90 -1.63
C TYR A 629 -1.19 -24.00 -3.16
N LEU A 630 -2.13 -23.31 -3.82
CA LEU A 630 -2.27 -23.33 -5.28
C LEU A 630 -1.08 -22.66 -5.99
N ASP A 631 -0.47 -21.63 -5.39
CA ASP A 631 0.64 -20.88 -6.00
C ASP A 631 1.96 -21.66 -5.99
N LEU A 632 2.11 -22.61 -5.07
CA LEU A 632 3.25 -23.53 -4.99
C LEU A 632 3.15 -24.71 -5.96
N ARG A 633 2.04 -24.85 -6.67
CA ARG A 633 1.81 -25.95 -7.61
C ARG A 633 2.35 -25.64 -9.00
N ILE A 634 2.69 -26.70 -9.73
CA ILE A 634 3.18 -26.60 -11.11
C ILE A 634 2.02 -26.24 -12.06
N GLU A 635 0.80 -26.68 -11.75
CA GLU A 635 -0.35 -26.31 -12.56
C GLU A 635 -0.73 -24.84 -12.31
N HIS A 636 -0.96 -24.08 -13.39
CA HIS A 636 -1.25 -22.65 -13.29
C HIS A 636 -2.69 -22.42 -12.81
N PHE A 637 -2.86 -22.09 -11.53
CA PHE A 637 -4.15 -21.81 -10.93
C PHE A 637 -4.46 -20.32 -10.76
N ILE A 638 -5.74 -20.00 -10.92
CA ILE A 638 -6.36 -18.73 -10.51
C ILE A 638 -7.42 -19.04 -9.45
N LEU A 639 -7.37 -18.32 -8.34
CA LEU A 639 -8.34 -18.41 -7.26
C LEU A 639 -9.29 -17.21 -7.31
N LEU A 640 -10.60 -17.48 -7.40
CA LEU A 640 -11.65 -16.48 -7.29
C LEU A 640 -12.58 -16.80 -6.13
N ARG A 641 -13.12 -15.76 -5.51
CA ARG A 641 -14.17 -15.89 -4.48
C ARG A 641 -15.48 -15.27 -4.97
N MET A 642 -16.58 -15.94 -4.68
CA MET A 642 -17.92 -15.45 -4.98
C MET A 642 -18.88 -15.71 -3.83
N PHE A 643 -19.84 -14.80 -3.67
CA PHE A 643 -20.98 -14.97 -2.76
C PHE A 643 -22.22 -15.29 -3.59
N GLN A 644 -22.96 -16.33 -3.18
CA GLN A 644 -24.18 -16.86 -3.80
C GLN A 644 -24.03 -17.56 -5.17
N THR A 645 -24.89 -18.55 -5.43
CA THR A 645 -24.95 -19.34 -6.66
C THR A 645 -25.48 -18.59 -7.90
N ASP A 646 -26.06 -17.40 -7.74
CA ASP A 646 -26.67 -16.67 -8.86
C ASP A 646 -25.65 -15.93 -9.72
N ASN A 647 -24.52 -15.51 -9.12
CA ASN A 647 -23.40 -14.86 -9.81
C ASN A 647 -22.57 -15.82 -10.68
N VAL A 648 -22.73 -17.14 -10.49
CA VAL A 648 -22.03 -18.19 -11.23
C VAL A 648 -22.90 -18.89 -12.28
N ARG A 649 -24.21 -18.60 -12.37
CA ARG A 649 -25.13 -19.29 -13.33
C ARG A 649 -24.66 -19.23 -14.78
N TRP A 650 -24.04 -18.12 -15.19
CA TRP A 650 -23.54 -17.97 -16.55
C TRP A 650 -22.32 -18.88 -16.81
N ILE A 651 -21.53 -19.21 -15.77
CA ILE A 651 -20.43 -20.17 -15.84
C ILE A 651 -21.00 -21.56 -16.08
N TYR A 652 -22.01 -21.99 -15.30
CA TYR A 652 -22.69 -23.28 -15.51
C TYR A 652 -23.30 -23.44 -16.91
N ARG A 653 -23.70 -22.33 -17.55
CA ARG A 653 -24.20 -22.34 -18.93
C ARG A 653 -23.10 -22.50 -19.96
N LYS A 654 -21.91 -21.95 -19.70
CA LYS A 654 -20.75 -22.05 -20.60
C LYS A 654 -20.03 -23.39 -20.46
N VAL A 655 -19.77 -23.80 -19.21
CA VAL A 655 -19.03 -25.02 -18.89
C VAL A 655 -19.95 -25.98 -18.14
N LYS A 656 -20.38 -27.03 -18.83
CA LYS A 656 -21.12 -28.13 -18.20
C LYS A 656 -20.20 -28.84 -17.21
N ASN A 657 -20.75 -29.29 -16.08
CA ASN A 657 -20.03 -30.03 -15.03
C ASN A 657 -18.83 -29.27 -14.41
N CYS A 658 -18.86 -27.94 -14.38
CA CYS A 658 -17.82 -27.15 -13.71
C CYS A 658 -17.86 -27.24 -12.17
N GLU A 659 -18.90 -27.80 -11.56
CA GLU A 659 -18.96 -27.98 -10.11
C GLU A 659 -18.26 -29.27 -9.72
N VAL A 660 -17.10 -29.14 -9.08
CA VAL A 660 -16.27 -30.27 -8.63
C VAL A 660 -16.54 -30.64 -7.17
N TRP A 661 -17.13 -29.74 -6.38
CA TRP A 661 -17.58 -30.04 -5.02
C TRP A 661 -18.77 -29.17 -4.60
N SER A 662 -19.67 -29.70 -3.77
CA SER A 662 -20.83 -28.97 -3.24
C SER A 662 -21.32 -29.52 -1.91
N ARG A 663 -21.69 -28.62 -0.98
CA ARG A 663 -22.18 -28.97 0.36
C ARG A 663 -23.62 -29.51 0.37
N LYS A 664 -24.46 -29.17 -0.62
CA LYS A 664 -25.89 -29.61 -0.70
C LYS A 664 -26.39 -29.70 -2.17
N LYS A 665 -27.13 -30.78 -2.50
CA LYS A 665 -27.87 -30.92 -3.79
C LYS A 665 -28.98 -29.85 -3.91
N LYS A 666 -28.79 -28.92 -4.87
CA LYS A 666 -29.68 -27.87 -5.45
C LYS A 666 -30.95 -27.41 -4.69
N LYS A 667 -31.06 -26.09 -4.54
CA LYS A 667 -32.25 -25.29 -4.95
C LYS A 667 -31.81 -23.91 -5.42
N VAL A 668 -32.07 -23.63 -6.69
CA VAL A 668 -31.73 -22.38 -7.38
C VAL A 668 -32.86 -21.37 -7.12
N THR A 669 -32.64 -20.40 -6.24
CA THR A 669 -33.55 -19.25 -6.05
C THR A 669 -33.00 -18.03 -6.76
N LYS A 670 -33.81 -17.45 -7.67
CA LYS A 670 -33.55 -16.19 -8.39
C LYS A 670 -33.55 -15.03 -7.40
N ASN A 671 -32.51 -14.19 -7.42
CA ASN A 671 -32.61 -12.73 -7.31
C ASN A 671 -31.32 -12.04 -7.77
N ILE A 672 -31.47 -10.88 -8.41
CA ILE A 672 -30.43 -10.08 -9.08
C ILE A 672 -29.80 -9.11 -8.07
N VAL A 673 -28.47 -8.90 -8.08
CA VAL A 673 -27.75 -7.59 -8.01
C VAL A 673 -26.24 -7.71 -7.65
N LYS A 674 -25.43 -6.96 -8.43
CA LYS A 674 -24.05 -6.39 -8.31
C LYS A 674 -22.82 -7.24 -7.94
N ILE A 675 -21.84 -7.18 -8.86
CA ILE A 675 -20.43 -7.58 -8.70
C ILE A 675 -19.64 -6.36 -8.18
N LEU A 676 -18.93 -6.53 -7.07
CA LEU A 676 -17.88 -5.62 -6.60
C LEU A 676 -16.53 -6.17 -7.09
N THR A 677 -15.97 -5.51 -8.09
CA THR A 677 -14.57 -5.70 -8.51
C THR A 677 -13.69 -4.84 -7.61
N CYS A 678 -13.04 -5.44 -6.62
CA CYS A 678 -11.88 -4.84 -5.96
C CYS A 678 -10.68 -5.07 -6.88
N PHE A 679 -10.29 -4.04 -7.64
CA PHE A 679 -8.98 -3.98 -8.28
C PHE A 679 -8.02 -3.36 -7.27
N TRP A 680 -7.08 -4.15 -6.75
CA TRP A 680 -5.83 -3.63 -6.22
C TRP A 680 -4.82 -3.63 -7.37
N VAL A 681 -4.66 -2.49 -8.03
CA VAL A 681 -3.49 -2.17 -8.85
C VAL A 681 -3.09 -0.73 -8.53
N PHE A 682 -2.53 -0.55 -7.34
CA PHE A 682 -1.58 0.50 -7.05
C PHE A 682 -0.51 -0.11 -6.15
N GLY A 683 0.46 -0.75 -6.79
CA GLY A 683 1.64 -1.34 -6.16
C GLY A 683 2.78 -1.55 -7.14
N ILE A 684 2.77 -0.85 -8.29
CA ILE A 684 3.97 -0.67 -9.11
C ILE A 684 4.47 0.75 -8.80
N VAL A 685 4.92 0.94 -7.56
CA VAL A 685 5.77 2.05 -7.11
C VAL A 685 6.54 1.54 -5.91
#